data_AF-A0A127ZAT4-F1
#
_entry.id   AF-A0A127ZAT4-F1
#
_cell.length_a   1.000
_cell.length_b   1.000
_cell.length_c   1.000
_cell.angle_alpha   90.00
_cell.angle_beta   90.00
_cell.angle_gamma   90.00
#
_symmetry.space_group_name_H-M   'P 1'
#
loop_
_entity.id
_entity.type
_entity.pdbx_description
1 polymer ?
#
loop_
_entity_poly.entity_id
_entity_poly.type
_entity_poly.pdbx_seq_one_letter_code
_entity_poly.pdbx_strand_id
1 'polypeptide(L)'
;MSAVQAPRSPSVVGQASRAAAHDADVGAQRPADKVASEGESTTTFGLLRQEWELLTLSTAVKLLLFPTYHSTDFEVHRNWLAITRTLPIREWYFEATSQWTLDYPPFFAYFSWILAQPAPLVDPLIVSLHEGLEYAAWSCKAYMRATVVVTELVLAAALLAHSRLGAQRRMKIGYDDDVSASGAPTSQLLAASLLMHPGLVIIDHIHFQYNGFLFGVLAWSLWAAREDKPLLCAFLFSSLLNLKHIYVYVAPPFLIFLLRSYVLPVGSRASDLGRSVERLITVGVVTLIPFFLSLTPLAFDGLRHEAGSIGVLSQMVQRLFPFSRGLIHAYWAPNVWALWTFADRILVKLLPRVPALRALLPASFSARYDAATNSGFASASRGLVENISFGVLPEIRPSTCFLLTLTCMSVYMVKLWQTPTYRSFLASASLCGFASFLFGWHVHEKAIMLPLIPYTFLAAVDYAHYRTFVLLSTAGVVSLFPLLFTPEEGPIKIGYSIVWALLVFGPLQRRVFRPVQSNVGILLHRLETLYLWGFVALQVYVSAVHPIVSANGAGQYAVSHAVKPVEVAWNLTASEISASAIEAHTASDAAPAAQAITVGVESATAGSSVTVPATPTDLSPATASEDESNALAEDATITASPAEFDSPQPAATSRSADLLSMPASTADVAQSATESQKMEEEEEVVSPTSSSMEFLPLMMVSVYCSIGVIWAWLRASALYLVSES
;
A
#
# COMPACT_ATOMS: atom_id res chain seq x y z
N MET A 1 49.16 55.61 -25.80
CA MET A 1 47.93 56.28 -25.32
C MET A 1 47.55 55.67 -23.98
N SER A 2 47.32 56.53 -22.98
CA SER A 2 46.94 56.20 -21.59
C SER A 2 45.55 56.78 -21.31
N ALA A 3 44.77 56.41 -20.29
CA ALA A 3 44.88 55.32 -19.29
C ALA A 3 43.48 55.06 -18.67
N VAL A 4 43.41 54.09 -17.76
CA VAL A 4 42.25 53.86 -16.86
C VAL A 4 42.16 54.96 -15.80
N GLN A 5 40.96 55.48 -15.51
CA GLN A 5 40.57 55.91 -14.14
C GLN A 5 39.08 56.26 -13.98
N ALA A 6 38.62 56.13 -12.73
CA ALA A 6 37.40 56.71 -12.14
C ALA A 6 37.76 57.11 -10.68
N PRO A 7 36.84 57.64 -9.85
CA PRO A 7 35.73 58.56 -10.10
C PRO A 7 36.01 59.94 -9.43
N ARG A 8 35.07 60.91 -9.47
CA ARG A 8 35.13 62.13 -8.62
C ARG A 8 33.78 62.65 -8.12
N SER A 9 33.77 62.99 -6.83
CA SER A 9 32.94 63.99 -6.12
C SER A 9 33.94 64.83 -5.27
N PRO A 10 33.59 65.85 -4.44
CA PRO A 10 32.28 66.33 -3.99
C PRO A 10 32.15 67.89 -4.01
N SER A 11 31.54 68.49 -2.97
CA SER A 11 31.15 69.90 -2.70
C SER A 11 29.77 70.33 -3.25
N VAL A 12 28.79 70.91 -2.52
CA VAL A 12 28.62 71.60 -1.19
C VAL A 12 28.49 73.14 -1.30
N VAL A 13 27.65 73.73 -0.42
CA VAL A 13 27.15 75.14 -0.33
C VAL A 13 25.89 75.41 -1.17
N GLY A 14 24.78 75.98 -0.63
CA GLY A 14 24.47 76.19 0.80
C GLY A 14 23.22 77.05 1.13
N GLN A 15 22.50 76.65 2.20
CA GLN A 15 21.68 77.46 3.14
C GLN A 15 20.40 78.22 2.70
N ALA A 16 19.63 78.65 3.74
CA ALA A 16 18.38 79.42 3.77
C ALA A 16 17.13 78.74 3.16
N SER A 17 16.16 78.18 3.91
CA SER A 17 15.50 78.50 5.19
C SER A 17 14.41 79.58 5.14
N ARG A 18 13.14 79.13 5.16
CA ARG A 18 12.02 79.76 5.87
C ARG A 18 11.05 78.65 6.30
N ALA A 19 10.35 78.84 7.42
CA ALA A 19 9.64 77.76 8.12
C ALA A 19 8.27 78.20 8.65
N ALA A 20 7.42 77.19 8.94
CA ALA A 20 6.22 77.24 9.79
C ALA A 20 5.02 78.10 9.30
N ALA A 21 3.75 77.75 9.60
CA ALA A 21 3.17 76.50 10.13
C ALA A 21 1.63 76.47 9.89
N HIS A 22 1.01 75.28 10.07
CA HIS A 22 -0.44 75.02 10.13
C HIS A 22 -1.26 75.28 8.83
N ASP A 23 -2.36 74.58 8.53
CA ASP A 23 -3.05 73.52 9.29
C ASP A 23 -3.79 72.48 8.40
N ALA A 24 -4.23 71.39 9.03
CA ALA A 24 -5.39 70.54 8.71
C ALA A 24 -5.64 69.91 7.30
N ASP A 25 -5.44 68.57 7.25
CA ASP A 25 -6.47 67.55 6.92
C ASP A 25 -6.72 67.02 5.46
N VAL A 26 -7.33 65.82 5.44
CA VAL A 26 -7.93 64.98 4.38
C VAL A 26 -7.02 64.46 3.25
N GLY A 27 -6.77 63.14 3.32
CA GLY A 27 -5.87 62.40 2.45
C GLY A 27 -6.35 62.13 1.01
N ALA A 28 -5.35 61.83 0.17
CA ALA A 28 -5.50 61.36 -1.20
C ALA A 28 -4.39 60.35 -1.56
N GLN A 29 -4.56 59.08 -1.16
CA GLN A 29 -3.69 58.00 -1.66
C GLN A 29 -4.01 57.70 -3.13
N ARG A 30 -2.98 57.54 -3.96
CA ARG A 30 -3.13 57.14 -5.36
C ARG A 30 -3.60 55.68 -5.44
N PRO A 31 -4.61 55.33 -6.26
CA PRO A 31 -4.99 53.94 -6.47
C PRO A 31 -3.99 53.25 -7.40
N ALA A 32 -3.08 52.48 -6.80
CA ALA A 32 -2.50 51.32 -7.48
C ALA A 32 -3.48 50.13 -7.42
N ASP A 33 -3.23 49.12 -8.24
CA ASP A 33 -3.79 47.76 -8.12
C ASP A 33 -5.33 47.63 -8.10
N LYS A 34 -5.97 48.09 -9.19
CA LYS A 34 -7.26 47.55 -9.65
C LYS A 34 -7.09 46.60 -10.84
N VAL A 35 -6.44 45.46 -10.59
CA VAL A 35 -6.57 44.23 -11.39
C VAL A 35 -6.91 43.10 -10.43
N ALA A 36 -8.19 43.03 -10.04
CA ALA A 36 -8.68 42.11 -9.04
C ALA A 36 -9.98 41.44 -9.49
N SER A 37 -10.06 40.13 -9.23
CA SER A 37 -11.26 39.28 -9.29
C SER A 37 -12.11 39.32 -10.56
N GLU A 38 -11.64 38.70 -11.64
CA GLU A 38 -12.55 37.99 -12.55
C GLU A 38 -12.78 36.55 -12.03
N GLY A 39 -13.79 36.39 -11.17
CA GLY A 39 -14.66 35.21 -11.24
C GLY A 39 -14.16 33.83 -10.79
N GLU A 40 -13.30 33.68 -9.77
CA GLU A 40 -13.29 32.41 -9.00
C GLU A 40 -14.56 32.33 -8.13
N SER A 41 -15.67 31.92 -8.75
CA SER A 41 -16.94 31.69 -8.07
C SER A 41 -16.82 30.52 -7.10
N THR A 42 -16.71 30.81 -5.81
CA THR A 42 -16.82 29.81 -4.75
C THR A 42 -18.22 29.21 -4.76
N THR A 43 -18.26 27.88 -4.70
CA THR A 43 -19.51 27.11 -4.76
C THR A 43 -20.02 26.80 -3.35
N THR A 44 -21.18 26.15 -3.26
CA THR A 44 -21.64 25.48 -2.04
C THR A 44 -20.51 24.62 -1.45
N PHE A 45 -20.35 24.69 -0.13
CA PHE A 45 -19.25 24.07 0.64
C PHE A 45 -17.83 24.67 0.47
N GLY A 46 -17.67 25.80 -0.23
CA GLY A 46 -16.37 26.51 -0.27
C GLY A 46 -15.28 25.81 -1.10
N LEU A 47 -15.71 25.01 -2.08
CA LEU A 47 -14.85 24.47 -3.13
C LEU A 47 -14.84 25.44 -4.33
N LEU A 48 -13.71 25.51 -5.02
CA LEU A 48 -13.60 26.16 -6.32
C LEU A 48 -14.30 25.30 -7.38
N ARG A 49 -14.82 25.93 -8.43
CA ARG A 49 -15.52 25.22 -9.52
C ARG A 49 -14.70 24.07 -10.11
N GLN A 50 -13.42 24.28 -10.37
CA GLN A 50 -12.52 23.27 -10.94
C GLN A 50 -12.29 22.07 -9.99
N GLU A 51 -12.37 22.29 -8.67
CA GLU A 51 -12.24 21.23 -7.67
C GLU A 51 -13.49 20.34 -7.68
N TRP A 52 -14.69 20.92 -7.80
CA TRP A 52 -15.92 20.16 -8.03
C TRP A 52 -15.91 19.39 -9.35
N GLU A 53 -15.47 20.01 -10.45
CA GLU A 53 -15.39 19.36 -11.77
C GLU A 53 -14.43 18.15 -11.71
N LEU A 54 -13.29 18.28 -11.02
CA LEU A 54 -12.36 17.17 -10.77
C LEU A 54 -12.95 16.08 -9.87
N LEU A 55 -13.55 16.44 -8.74
CA LEU A 55 -14.18 15.48 -7.81
C LEU A 55 -15.32 14.70 -8.50
N THR A 56 -16.19 15.40 -9.22
CA THR A 56 -17.33 14.81 -9.93
C THR A 56 -16.86 13.86 -11.03
N LEU A 57 -15.85 14.25 -11.82
CA LEU A 57 -15.28 13.39 -12.85
C LEU A 57 -14.60 12.14 -12.25
N SER A 58 -13.81 12.31 -11.18
CA SER A 58 -13.19 11.20 -10.44
C SER A 58 -14.22 10.20 -9.96
N THR A 59 -15.23 10.67 -9.22
CA THR A 59 -16.29 9.82 -8.66
C THR A 59 -17.11 9.17 -9.76
N ALA A 60 -17.47 9.87 -10.83
CA ALA A 60 -18.20 9.29 -11.95
C ALA A 60 -17.44 8.13 -12.62
N VAL A 61 -16.13 8.29 -12.88
CA VAL A 61 -15.29 7.22 -13.41
C VAL A 61 -15.24 6.02 -12.46
N LYS A 62 -15.09 6.26 -11.16
CA LYS A 62 -14.97 5.18 -10.15
C LYS A 62 -16.29 4.43 -9.93
N LEU A 63 -17.43 5.11 -10.00
CA LEU A 63 -18.76 4.48 -9.98
C LEU A 63 -19.00 3.60 -11.23
N LEU A 64 -18.53 4.03 -12.41
CA LEU A 64 -18.63 3.23 -13.65
C LEU A 64 -17.81 1.93 -13.61
N LEU A 65 -16.84 1.80 -12.70
CA LEU A 65 -16.06 0.57 -12.53
C LEU A 65 -16.74 -0.48 -11.64
N PHE A 66 -17.87 -0.17 -10.98
CA PHE A 66 -18.52 -1.11 -10.06
C PHE A 66 -18.82 -2.51 -10.64
N PRO A 67 -19.14 -2.68 -11.94
CA PRO A 67 -19.38 -4.00 -12.54
C PRO A 67 -18.14 -4.87 -12.83
N THR A 68 -16.90 -4.37 -12.69
CA THR A 68 -15.68 -5.10 -13.11
C THR A 68 -15.43 -6.39 -12.32
N TYR A 69 -14.41 -7.14 -12.74
CA TYR A 69 -13.65 -8.04 -11.87
C TYR A 69 -13.33 -7.43 -10.48
N HIS A 70 -13.19 -8.30 -9.49
CA HIS A 70 -12.74 -8.04 -8.12
C HIS A 70 -11.81 -9.19 -7.69
N SER A 71 -10.77 -8.90 -6.90
CA SER A 71 -9.78 -9.92 -6.50
C SER A 71 -10.09 -10.58 -5.16
N THR A 72 -9.25 -11.54 -4.75
CA THR A 72 -9.26 -12.11 -3.39
C THR A 72 -9.22 -11.06 -2.27
N ASP A 73 -8.58 -9.90 -2.52
CA ASP A 73 -8.48 -8.81 -1.54
C ASP A 73 -9.87 -8.21 -1.20
N PHE A 74 -10.88 -8.39 -2.07
CA PHE A 74 -12.28 -8.09 -1.78
C PHE A 74 -12.82 -8.94 -0.63
N GLU A 75 -12.66 -10.26 -0.72
CA GLU A 75 -13.15 -11.20 0.28
C GLU A 75 -12.34 -11.10 1.57
N VAL A 76 -11.03 -10.82 1.48
CA VAL A 76 -10.19 -10.50 2.65
C VAL A 76 -10.77 -9.30 3.41
N HIS A 77 -11.04 -8.20 2.73
CA HIS A 77 -11.62 -7.03 3.38
C HIS A 77 -13.07 -7.26 3.85
N ARG A 78 -13.90 -8.03 3.12
CA ARG A 78 -15.25 -8.41 3.58
C ARG A 78 -15.19 -9.22 4.87
N ASN A 79 -14.28 -10.21 4.94
CA ASN A 79 -14.10 -11.02 6.13
C ASN A 79 -13.62 -10.19 7.33
N TRP A 80 -12.80 -9.15 7.13
CA TRP A 80 -12.41 -8.24 8.21
C TRP A 80 -13.59 -7.39 8.74
N LEU A 81 -14.53 -6.99 7.88
CA LEU A 81 -15.79 -6.38 8.31
C LEU A 81 -16.62 -7.37 9.16
N ALA A 82 -16.69 -8.65 8.77
CA ALA A 82 -17.37 -9.69 9.55
C ALA A 82 -16.71 -9.97 10.91
N ILE A 83 -15.40 -10.22 10.94
CA ILE A 83 -14.60 -10.41 12.18
C ILE A 83 -14.85 -9.27 13.15
N THR A 84 -14.63 -8.04 12.69
CA THR A 84 -14.69 -6.88 13.58
C THR A 84 -16.12 -6.57 14.05
N ARG A 85 -17.15 -6.84 13.24
CA ARG A 85 -18.55 -6.58 13.60
C ARG A 85 -19.15 -7.57 14.57
N THR A 86 -18.74 -8.83 14.47
CA THR A 86 -19.42 -9.99 15.06
C THR A 86 -18.70 -10.51 16.30
N LEU A 87 -17.38 -10.32 16.41
CA LEU A 87 -16.57 -10.78 17.55
C LEU A 87 -16.14 -9.63 18.48
N PRO A 88 -15.94 -9.87 19.79
CA PRO A 88 -15.33 -8.91 20.69
C PRO A 88 -13.85 -8.70 20.36
N ILE A 89 -13.32 -7.54 20.72
CA ILE A 89 -12.00 -7.03 20.27
C ILE A 89 -10.86 -8.01 20.57
N ARG A 90 -10.92 -8.69 21.71
CA ARG A 90 -9.94 -9.71 22.13
C ARG A 90 -9.76 -10.88 21.14
N GLU A 91 -10.78 -11.23 20.36
CA GLU A 91 -10.76 -12.38 19.43
C GLU A 91 -10.25 -12.02 18.03
N TRP A 92 -10.21 -10.74 17.67
CA TRP A 92 -10.06 -10.26 16.29
C TRP A 92 -8.82 -10.79 15.55
N TYR A 93 -7.76 -11.14 16.29
CA TYR A 93 -6.51 -11.70 15.75
C TYR A 93 -6.36 -13.23 15.95
N PHE A 94 -7.26 -13.85 16.72
CA PHE A 94 -7.34 -15.31 16.91
C PHE A 94 -8.20 -15.97 15.84
N GLU A 95 -9.30 -15.30 15.41
CA GLU A 95 -10.23 -15.81 14.41
C GLU A 95 -9.51 -16.33 13.15
N ALA A 96 -9.90 -17.54 12.73
CA ALA A 96 -9.19 -18.37 11.74
C ALA A 96 -10.10 -19.37 10.99
N THR A 97 -11.42 -19.25 11.09
CA THR A 97 -12.41 -20.06 10.34
C THR A 97 -12.21 -19.93 8.83
N SER A 98 -11.71 -18.78 8.38
CA SER A 98 -11.26 -18.53 7.02
C SER A 98 -9.76 -18.27 6.99
N GLN A 99 -9.10 -18.64 5.89
CA GLN A 99 -7.71 -18.29 5.58
C GLN A 99 -7.46 -16.76 5.52
N TRP A 100 -8.52 -15.96 5.39
CA TRP A 100 -8.46 -14.50 5.29
C TRP A 100 -8.43 -13.81 6.67
N THR A 101 -7.36 -14.01 7.42
CA THR A 101 -7.22 -13.48 8.78
C THR A 101 -6.90 -11.99 8.84
N LEU A 102 -7.11 -11.37 10.00
CA LEU A 102 -6.88 -9.94 10.22
C LEU A 102 -5.38 -9.64 10.39
N ASP A 103 -4.74 -9.19 9.31
CA ASP A 103 -3.28 -9.05 9.25
C ASP A 103 -2.80 -7.57 9.35
N TYR A 104 -3.71 -6.60 9.54
CA TYR A 104 -3.39 -5.17 9.66
C TYR A 104 -3.51 -4.66 11.11
N PRO A 105 -2.81 -3.58 11.51
CA PRO A 105 -2.76 -3.13 12.90
C PRO A 105 -4.09 -2.49 13.38
N PRO A 106 -4.28 -2.28 14.69
CA PRO A 106 -5.62 -2.09 15.26
C PRO A 106 -6.40 -0.87 14.76
N PHE A 107 -5.77 0.23 14.33
CA PHE A 107 -6.55 1.32 13.71
C PHE A 107 -7.23 0.88 12.41
N PHE A 108 -6.68 -0.08 11.66
CA PHE A 108 -7.36 -0.63 10.49
C PHE A 108 -8.48 -1.60 10.88
N ALA A 109 -8.34 -2.29 12.01
CA ALA A 109 -9.41 -3.08 12.59
C ALA A 109 -10.57 -2.19 13.05
N TYR A 110 -10.29 -1.07 13.74
CA TYR A 110 -11.31 -0.08 14.10
C TYR A 110 -11.92 0.62 12.87
N PHE A 111 -11.14 0.86 11.81
CA PHE A 111 -11.66 1.36 10.52
C PHE A 111 -12.62 0.34 9.88
N SER A 112 -12.24 -0.94 9.84
CA SER A 112 -13.10 -2.04 9.35
C SER A 112 -14.37 -2.17 10.20
N TRP A 113 -14.26 -2.03 11.52
CA TRP A 113 -15.38 -2.01 12.45
C TRP A 113 -16.35 -0.85 12.18
N ILE A 114 -15.84 0.37 11.94
CA ILE A 114 -16.66 1.54 11.58
C ILE A 114 -17.43 1.30 10.30
N LEU A 115 -16.77 0.78 9.25
CA LEU A 115 -17.43 0.42 8.00
C LEU A 115 -18.49 -0.68 8.21
N ALA A 116 -18.21 -1.69 9.01
CA ALA A 116 -19.14 -2.78 9.24
C ALA A 116 -20.42 -2.40 10.01
N GLN A 117 -20.54 -1.20 10.61
CA GLN A 117 -21.74 -0.79 11.33
C GLN A 117 -22.98 -0.62 10.42
N PRO A 118 -22.94 0.18 9.33
CA PRO A 118 -24.07 0.31 8.40
C PRO A 118 -24.22 -0.87 7.41
N ALA A 119 -23.24 -1.77 7.27
CA ALA A 119 -23.30 -2.84 6.27
C ALA A 119 -24.59 -3.70 6.33
N PRO A 120 -25.10 -4.13 7.51
CA PRO A 120 -26.34 -4.92 7.61
C PRO A 120 -27.61 -4.20 7.16
N LEU A 121 -27.58 -2.86 7.02
CA LEU A 121 -28.70 -2.08 6.50
C LEU A 121 -28.80 -2.15 4.96
N VAL A 122 -27.73 -2.60 4.30
CA VAL A 122 -27.67 -2.80 2.85
C VAL A 122 -27.70 -4.30 2.51
N ASP A 123 -26.93 -5.11 3.24
CA ASP A 123 -26.93 -6.56 3.11
C ASP A 123 -26.33 -7.22 4.38
N PRO A 124 -27.09 -8.05 5.12
CA PRO A 124 -26.61 -8.67 6.36
C PRO A 124 -25.50 -9.71 6.14
N LEU A 125 -25.39 -10.33 4.95
CA LEU A 125 -24.39 -11.37 4.69
C LEU A 125 -22.97 -10.81 4.59
N ILE A 126 -22.79 -9.50 4.33
CA ILE A 126 -21.49 -8.83 4.33
C ILE A 126 -20.73 -9.10 5.64
N VAL A 127 -21.41 -9.06 6.78
CA VAL A 127 -20.81 -9.21 8.11
C VAL A 127 -20.94 -10.63 8.71
N SER A 128 -21.48 -11.58 7.94
CA SER A 128 -21.55 -12.98 8.37
C SER A 128 -20.18 -13.64 8.25
N LEU A 129 -19.78 -14.38 9.29
CA LEU A 129 -18.49 -15.10 9.35
C LEU A 129 -18.51 -16.42 8.57
N HIS A 130 -19.69 -17.00 8.36
CA HIS A 130 -19.85 -18.33 7.75
C HIS A 130 -20.62 -18.24 6.43
N GLU A 131 -21.83 -17.65 6.47
CA GLU A 131 -22.71 -17.53 5.29
C GLU A 131 -22.24 -16.42 4.32
N GLY A 132 -21.37 -15.52 4.80
CA GLY A 132 -20.79 -14.44 3.99
C GLY A 132 -19.53 -14.84 3.23
N LEU A 133 -19.00 -16.05 3.41
CA LEU A 133 -17.74 -16.47 2.79
C LEU A 133 -17.90 -16.54 1.26
N GLU A 134 -17.01 -15.84 0.55
CA GLU A 134 -16.99 -15.69 -0.91
C GLU A 134 -18.30 -15.06 -1.49
N TYR A 135 -19.08 -14.38 -0.66
CA TYR A 135 -20.39 -13.81 -1.02
C TYR A 135 -20.26 -12.55 -1.91
N ALA A 136 -20.28 -12.77 -3.22
CA ALA A 136 -20.06 -11.75 -4.25
C ALA A 136 -21.35 -11.20 -4.90
N ALA A 137 -22.45 -11.04 -4.15
CA ALA A 137 -23.69 -10.44 -4.65
C ALA A 137 -23.52 -8.96 -5.07
N TRP A 138 -24.46 -8.42 -5.86
CA TRP A 138 -24.39 -7.02 -6.31
C TRP A 138 -24.48 -6.02 -5.14
N SER A 139 -25.36 -6.28 -4.17
CA SER A 139 -25.48 -5.54 -2.91
C SER A 139 -24.15 -5.45 -2.17
N CYS A 140 -23.49 -6.59 -1.92
CA CYS A 140 -22.16 -6.67 -1.31
C CYS A 140 -21.10 -5.90 -2.12
N LYS A 141 -21.02 -6.13 -3.43
CA LYS A 141 -20.03 -5.46 -4.30
C LYS A 141 -20.24 -3.94 -4.39
N ALA A 142 -21.47 -3.48 -4.52
CA ALA A 142 -21.79 -2.05 -4.55
C ALA A 142 -21.52 -1.37 -3.20
N TYR A 143 -21.86 -2.03 -2.08
CA TYR A 143 -21.55 -1.55 -0.74
C TYR A 143 -20.04 -1.39 -0.53
N MET A 144 -19.28 -2.48 -0.77
CA MET A 144 -17.84 -2.53 -0.56
C MET A 144 -17.08 -1.53 -1.45
N ARG A 145 -17.50 -1.32 -2.70
CA ARG A 145 -16.88 -0.30 -3.56
C ARG A 145 -17.29 1.13 -3.18
N ALA A 146 -18.50 1.33 -2.65
CA ALA A 146 -18.91 2.63 -2.12
C ALA A 146 -18.06 3.04 -0.90
N THR A 147 -17.69 2.12 0.00
CA THR A 147 -16.80 2.45 1.13
C THR A 147 -15.39 2.83 0.66
N VAL A 148 -14.84 2.20 -0.39
CA VAL A 148 -13.57 2.62 -1.00
C VAL A 148 -13.67 4.05 -1.56
N VAL A 149 -14.69 4.35 -2.37
CA VAL A 149 -14.90 5.69 -2.95
C VAL A 149 -15.12 6.76 -1.87
N VAL A 150 -15.90 6.48 -0.83
CA VAL A 150 -16.16 7.42 0.27
C VAL A 150 -14.91 7.67 1.12
N THR A 151 -14.09 6.65 1.38
CA THR A 151 -12.88 6.80 2.22
C THR A 151 -11.69 7.41 1.45
N GLU A 152 -11.66 7.28 0.11
CA GLU A 152 -10.75 8.01 -0.77
C GLU A 152 -10.95 9.54 -0.70
N LEU A 153 -12.12 10.04 -0.25
CA LEU A 153 -12.33 11.48 -0.05
C LEU A 153 -11.30 12.11 0.92
N VAL A 154 -10.68 11.32 1.81
CA VAL A 154 -9.56 11.76 2.66
C VAL A 154 -8.34 12.16 1.81
N LEU A 155 -8.03 11.41 0.75
CA LEU A 155 -6.99 11.74 -0.23
C LEU A 155 -7.40 12.93 -1.08
N ALA A 156 -8.64 12.95 -1.58
CA ALA A 156 -9.13 14.07 -2.36
C ALA A 156 -9.00 15.40 -1.57
N ALA A 157 -9.44 15.42 -0.31
CA ALA A 157 -9.30 16.58 0.57
C ALA A 157 -7.83 16.98 0.83
N ALA A 158 -6.92 16.00 1.03
CA ALA A 158 -5.49 16.26 1.19
C ALA A 158 -4.87 16.89 -0.07
N LEU A 159 -5.22 16.36 -1.25
CA LEU A 159 -4.71 16.83 -2.53
C LEU A 159 -5.23 18.23 -2.87
N LEU A 160 -6.49 18.54 -2.54
CA LEU A 160 -7.03 19.90 -2.64
C LEU A 160 -6.35 20.86 -1.66
N ALA A 161 -6.06 20.41 -0.43
CA ALA A 161 -5.29 21.20 0.54
C ALA A 161 -3.85 21.46 0.05
N HIS A 162 -3.24 20.54 -0.71
CA HIS A 162 -1.96 20.74 -1.41
C HIS A 162 -2.06 21.65 -2.64
N SER A 163 -3.15 21.60 -3.41
CA SER A 163 -3.32 22.49 -4.58
C SER A 163 -3.52 23.94 -4.17
N ARG A 164 -4.25 24.17 -3.07
CA ARG A 164 -4.50 25.49 -2.46
C ARG A 164 -3.27 26.13 -1.80
N LEU A 165 -2.19 25.38 -1.57
CA LEU A 165 -0.90 25.93 -1.13
C LEU A 165 -0.20 26.66 -2.29
N GLY A 166 -0.60 27.92 -2.49
CA GLY A 166 -0.06 28.82 -3.51
C GLY A 166 1.45 29.09 -3.38
N ALA A 167 2.02 29.65 -4.44
CA ALA A 167 3.46 29.65 -4.73
C ALA A 167 4.38 30.47 -3.78
N GLN A 168 3.91 30.94 -2.63
CA GLN A 168 4.65 31.90 -1.78
C GLN A 168 4.56 31.69 -0.26
N ARG A 169 4.07 30.54 0.25
CA ARG A 169 4.25 30.22 1.68
C ARG A 169 5.67 29.70 1.93
N ARG A 170 6.58 30.62 2.27
CA ARG A 170 7.92 30.32 2.80
C ARG A 170 7.79 29.58 4.14
N MET A 171 8.44 28.43 4.24
CA MET A 171 8.44 27.58 5.44
C MET A 171 9.28 28.24 6.54
N LYS A 172 8.84 28.15 7.80
CA LYS A 172 9.54 28.73 8.96
C LYS A 172 10.42 27.72 9.70
N ILE A 173 10.17 26.42 9.51
CA ILE A 173 10.81 25.33 10.24
C ILE A 173 11.70 24.53 9.28
N GLY A 174 13.01 24.43 9.57
CA GLY A 174 13.98 23.73 8.73
C GLY A 174 14.98 24.69 8.06
N TYR A 175 15.32 24.43 6.80
CA TYR A 175 16.14 25.31 5.96
C TYR A 175 15.25 26.00 4.92
N ASP A 176 15.59 27.24 4.53
CA ASP A 176 14.89 27.97 3.48
C ASP A 176 15.06 27.27 2.13
N ASP A 177 13.98 26.64 1.65
CA ASP A 177 13.88 26.07 0.31
C ASP A 177 13.54 27.20 -0.67
N ASP A 178 14.32 27.36 -1.76
CA ASP A 178 13.99 28.30 -2.83
C ASP A 178 12.70 27.81 -3.51
N VAL A 179 11.58 28.40 -3.11
CA VAL A 179 10.23 27.86 -3.34
C VAL A 179 10.02 27.59 -4.82
N SER A 180 9.99 26.29 -5.18
CA SER A 180 9.73 25.84 -6.54
C SER A 180 8.46 26.53 -7.07
N ALA A 181 8.61 27.31 -8.14
CA ALA A 181 7.60 28.24 -8.65
C ALA A 181 6.44 27.54 -9.39
N SER A 182 6.03 26.36 -8.92
CA SER A 182 4.79 25.70 -9.30
C SER A 182 3.60 26.54 -8.84
N GLY A 183 3.09 27.40 -9.73
CA GLY A 183 1.84 28.14 -9.51
C GLY A 183 0.66 27.21 -9.26
N ALA A 184 -0.42 27.75 -8.69
CA ALA A 184 -1.67 27.04 -8.41
C ALA A 184 -2.16 26.09 -9.54
N PRO A 185 -2.16 26.45 -10.84
CA PRO A 185 -2.53 25.50 -11.90
C PRO A 185 -1.66 24.24 -11.97
N THR A 186 -0.40 24.31 -11.54
CA THR A 186 0.53 23.17 -11.52
C THR A 186 0.31 22.27 -10.30
N SER A 187 0.06 22.83 -9.12
CA SER A 187 -0.30 22.03 -7.94
C SER A 187 -1.67 21.36 -8.11
N GLN A 188 -2.64 22.04 -8.74
CA GLN A 188 -3.92 21.45 -9.19
C GLN A 188 -3.71 20.28 -10.18
N LEU A 189 -2.77 20.38 -11.12
CA LEU A 189 -2.46 19.29 -12.05
C LEU A 189 -1.85 18.07 -11.34
N LEU A 190 -1.01 18.26 -10.32
CA LEU A 190 -0.49 17.16 -9.50
C LEU A 190 -1.60 16.51 -8.65
N ALA A 191 -2.52 17.31 -8.09
CA ALA A 191 -3.70 16.82 -7.38
C ALA A 191 -4.59 15.97 -8.30
N ALA A 192 -4.91 16.45 -9.51
CA ALA A 192 -5.65 15.69 -10.51
C ALA A 192 -4.92 14.42 -10.95
N SER A 193 -3.61 14.51 -11.18
CA SER A 193 -2.73 13.38 -11.51
C SER A 193 -2.78 12.27 -10.47
N LEU A 194 -2.79 12.62 -9.18
CA LEU A 194 -2.84 11.65 -8.08
C LEU A 194 -4.25 11.08 -7.87
N LEU A 195 -5.30 11.91 -7.84
CA LEU A 195 -6.68 11.44 -7.64
C LEU A 195 -7.16 10.53 -8.79
N MET A 196 -6.66 10.76 -10.01
CA MET A 196 -6.94 9.95 -11.20
C MET A 196 -5.85 8.91 -11.50
N HIS A 197 -4.90 8.65 -10.59
CA HIS A 197 -3.73 7.81 -10.89
C HIS A 197 -4.12 6.36 -11.27
N PRO A 198 -3.69 5.82 -12.42
CA PRO A 198 -4.08 4.48 -12.88
C PRO A 198 -3.72 3.37 -11.88
N GLY A 199 -2.61 3.51 -11.15
CA GLY A 199 -2.26 2.57 -10.09
C GLY A 199 -3.25 2.53 -8.92
N LEU A 200 -3.86 3.66 -8.54
CA LEU A 200 -4.91 3.66 -7.51
C LEU A 200 -6.23 3.11 -8.08
N VAL A 201 -6.58 3.46 -9.32
CA VAL A 201 -7.76 2.91 -10.00
C VAL A 201 -7.68 1.38 -10.12
N ILE A 202 -6.52 0.84 -10.50
CA ILE A 202 -6.28 -0.61 -10.59
C ILE A 202 -6.33 -1.26 -9.21
N ILE A 203 -5.57 -0.75 -8.23
CA ILE A 203 -5.40 -1.44 -6.94
C ILE A 203 -6.63 -1.30 -6.03
N ASP A 204 -7.23 -0.11 -5.96
CA ASP A 204 -8.30 0.16 -4.99
C ASP A 204 -9.70 -0.06 -5.60
N HIS A 205 -9.96 0.44 -6.80
CA HIS A 205 -11.32 0.49 -7.37
C HIS A 205 -11.70 -0.71 -8.23
N ILE A 206 -10.72 -1.54 -8.65
CA ILE A 206 -10.93 -2.78 -9.40
C ILE A 206 -10.43 -4.00 -8.59
N HIS A 207 -9.14 -4.03 -8.23
CA HIS A 207 -8.54 -5.15 -7.48
C HIS A 207 -9.02 -5.22 -6.01
N PHE A 208 -9.57 -4.12 -5.49
CA PHE A 208 -10.15 -3.94 -4.16
C PHE A 208 -9.14 -3.82 -3.01
N GLN A 209 -8.77 -2.58 -2.67
CA GLN A 209 -8.02 -2.20 -1.47
C GLN A 209 -8.38 -0.76 -1.03
N TYR A 210 -7.95 -0.35 0.16
CA TYR A 210 -8.16 0.99 0.72
C TYR A 210 -6.92 1.89 0.68
N ASN A 211 -6.02 1.76 -0.32
CA ASN A 211 -4.77 2.53 -0.31
C ASN A 211 -5.00 4.03 -0.54
N GLY A 212 -6.02 4.43 -1.29
CA GLY A 212 -6.41 5.83 -1.46
C GLY A 212 -6.59 6.53 -0.11
N PHE A 213 -7.39 5.95 0.79
CA PHE A 213 -7.54 6.44 2.18
C PHE A 213 -6.19 6.59 2.90
N LEU A 214 -5.34 5.55 2.85
CA LEU A 214 -4.04 5.51 3.53
C LEU A 214 -3.03 6.52 2.98
N PHE A 215 -2.93 6.63 1.64
CA PHE A 215 -2.17 7.67 0.96
C PHE A 215 -2.76 9.07 1.18
N GLY A 216 -4.06 9.18 1.50
CA GLY A 216 -4.68 10.42 1.95
C GLY A 216 -4.17 10.86 3.32
N VAL A 217 -4.05 9.93 4.28
CA VAL A 217 -3.42 10.21 5.59
C VAL A 217 -1.93 10.57 5.42
N LEU A 218 -1.21 9.91 4.50
CA LEU A 218 0.17 10.30 4.13
C LEU A 218 0.22 11.71 3.50
N ALA A 219 -0.68 12.02 2.57
CA ALA A 219 -0.74 13.33 1.94
C ALA A 219 -1.08 14.43 2.95
N TRP A 220 -1.92 14.15 3.95
CA TRP A 220 -2.19 15.05 5.08
C TRP A 220 -0.99 15.23 6.01
N SER A 221 -0.17 14.19 6.28
CA SER A 221 1.04 14.37 7.09
C SER A 221 2.11 15.17 6.32
N LEU A 222 2.28 14.90 5.01
CA LEU A 222 3.11 15.71 4.10
C LEU A 222 2.61 17.15 3.94
N TRP A 223 1.29 17.39 4.02
CA TRP A 223 0.70 18.73 4.06
C TRP A 223 1.02 19.43 5.38
N ALA A 224 0.82 18.76 6.51
CA ALA A 224 1.11 19.29 7.84
C ALA A 224 2.60 19.64 8.01
N ALA A 225 3.50 18.86 7.42
CA ALA A 225 4.92 19.22 7.31
C ALA A 225 5.10 20.56 6.56
N ARG A 226 4.54 20.70 5.35
CA ARG A 226 4.64 21.91 4.50
C ARG A 226 4.01 23.16 5.13
N GLU A 227 3.05 22.97 6.02
CA GLU A 227 2.29 24.01 6.73
C GLU A 227 2.92 24.47 8.06
N ASP A 228 4.17 24.11 8.36
CA ASP A 228 4.83 24.37 9.66
C ASP A 228 4.08 23.76 10.87
N LYS A 229 3.40 22.61 10.69
CA LYS A 229 2.63 21.91 11.76
C LYS A 229 3.28 20.55 12.11
N PRO A 230 4.50 20.53 12.70
CA PRO A 230 5.26 19.30 12.92
C PRO A 230 4.56 18.30 13.85
N LEU A 231 3.81 18.76 14.86
CA LEU A 231 3.05 17.88 15.75
C LEU A 231 1.89 17.17 15.03
N LEU A 232 1.18 17.89 14.15
CA LEU A 232 0.13 17.28 13.32
C LEU A 232 0.72 16.30 12.29
N CYS A 233 1.88 16.62 11.71
CA CYS A 233 2.64 15.71 10.85
C CYS A 233 2.99 14.40 11.59
N ALA A 234 3.56 14.50 12.80
CA ALA A 234 3.91 13.37 13.64
C ALA A 234 2.68 12.50 13.97
N PHE A 235 1.60 13.12 14.46
CA PHE A 235 0.36 12.44 14.83
C PHE A 235 -0.29 11.70 13.66
N LEU A 236 -0.40 12.35 12.49
CA LEU A 236 -0.96 11.73 11.29
C LEU A 236 -0.11 10.58 10.79
N PHE A 237 1.23 10.73 10.83
CA PHE A 237 2.13 9.69 10.37
C PHE A 237 2.18 8.47 11.32
N SER A 238 2.18 8.66 12.64
CA SER A 238 2.08 7.52 13.57
C SER A 238 0.69 6.87 13.57
N SER A 239 -0.37 7.64 13.28
CA SER A 239 -1.69 7.06 12.96
C SER A 239 -1.64 6.19 11.71
N LEU A 240 -0.93 6.61 10.66
CA LEU A 240 -0.74 5.82 9.44
C LEU A 240 0.03 4.52 9.67
N LEU A 241 1.05 4.52 10.53
CA LEU A 241 1.75 3.30 10.95
C LEU A 241 0.81 2.29 11.65
N ASN A 242 -0.15 2.79 12.43
CA ASN A 242 -1.20 1.98 13.06
C ASN A 242 -2.33 1.56 12.09
N LEU A 243 -2.41 2.16 10.89
CA LEU A 243 -3.34 1.75 9.84
C LEU A 243 -2.73 0.73 8.86
N LYS A 244 -1.44 0.82 8.53
CA LYS A 244 -0.74 -0.19 7.72
C LYS A 244 0.75 -0.15 8.02
N HIS A 245 1.29 -1.22 8.60
CA HIS A 245 2.69 -1.28 9.06
C HIS A 245 3.71 -1.05 7.92
N ILE A 246 3.33 -1.25 6.66
CA ILE A 246 4.20 -1.05 5.48
C ILE A 246 4.78 0.37 5.36
N TYR A 247 4.13 1.38 5.95
CA TYR A 247 4.66 2.75 5.97
C TYR A 247 5.89 2.92 6.89
N VAL A 248 6.29 1.88 7.65
CA VAL A 248 7.56 1.87 8.40
C VAL A 248 8.77 2.15 7.50
N TYR A 249 8.72 1.75 6.22
CA TYR A 249 9.79 2.01 5.26
C TYR A 249 9.98 3.50 4.94
N VAL A 250 8.95 4.32 5.07
CA VAL A 250 9.04 5.78 4.90
C VAL A 250 9.11 6.53 6.23
N ALA A 251 9.19 5.83 7.37
CA ALA A 251 9.30 6.44 8.70
C ALA A 251 10.63 7.14 9.02
N PRO A 252 11.82 6.64 8.60
CA PRO A 252 13.08 7.34 8.87
C PRO A 252 13.11 8.80 8.37
N PRO A 253 12.64 9.13 7.14
CA PRO A 253 12.48 10.52 6.69
C PRO A 253 11.67 11.39 7.66
N PHE A 254 10.53 10.90 8.17
CA PHE A 254 9.69 11.67 9.10
C PHE A 254 10.41 11.89 10.43
N LEU A 255 11.05 10.86 10.99
CA LEU A 255 11.84 10.96 12.21
C LEU A 255 12.97 11.97 12.08
N ILE A 256 13.80 11.84 11.04
CA ILE A 256 14.96 12.70 10.81
C ILE A 256 14.54 14.13 10.48
N PHE A 257 13.48 14.32 9.67
CA PHE A 257 12.95 15.65 9.39
C PHE A 257 12.45 16.34 10.66
N LEU A 258 11.59 15.70 11.46
CA LEU A 258 11.04 16.29 12.68
C LEU A 258 12.12 16.55 13.74
N LEU A 259 13.07 15.63 13.92
CA LEU A 259 14.18 15.78 14.85
C LEU A 259 15.11 16.94 14.44
N ARG A 260 15.34 17.14 13.13
CA ARG A 260 16.26 18.15 12.61
C ARG A 260 15.63 19.52 12.34
N SER A 261 14.35 19.58 12.02
CA SER A 261 13.66 20.83 11.68
C SER A 261 12.97 21.45 12.91
N TYR A 262 12.26 20.65 13.71
CA TYR A 262 11.48 21.13 14.86
C TYR A 262 12.25 21.02 16.19
N VAL A 263 12.83 19.85 16.49
CA VAL A 263 13.48 19.58 17.79
C VAL A 263 14.85 20.26 17.88
N LEU A 264 15.69 20.13 16.86
CA LEU A 264 17.04 20.72 16.77
C LEU A 264 17.18 21.65 15.52
N PRO A 265 16.49 22.81 15.47
CA PRO A 265 16.52 23.72 14.33
C PRO A 265 17.93 24.15 13.88
N VAL A 266 18.04 24.59 12.63
CA VAL A 266 19.27 25.20 12.10
C VAL A 266 19.61 26.45 12.92
N GLY A 267 20.82 26.49 13.49
CA GLY A 267 21.30 27.62 14.31
C GLY A 267 21.03 27.52 15.83
N SER A 268 20.41 26.43 16.33
CA SER A 268 20.30 26.17 17.78
C SER A 268 21.65 26.24 18.49
N ARG A 269 21.68 26.86 19.67
CA ARG A 269 22.88 26.98 20.51
C ARG A 269 22.77 26.06 21.72
N ALA A 270 23.88 25.86 22.46
CA ALA A 270 23.87 25.07 23.70
C ALA A 270 22.85 25.59 24.74
N SER A 271 22.55 26.89 24.73
CA SER A 271 21.50 27.53 25.54
C SER A 271 20.07 27.05 25.23
N ASP A 272 19.82 26.50 24.04
CA ASP A 272 18.51 26.03 23.61
C ASP A 272 18.28 24.53 23.93
N LEU A 273 19.24 23.86 24.57
CA LEU A 273 19.16 22.43 24.87
C LEU A 273 17.90 22.06 25.68
N GLY A 274 17.52 22.87 26.68
CA GLY A 274 16.29 22.66 27.46
C GLY A 274 15.02 22.70 26.60
N ARG A 275 14.91 23.68 25.70
CA ARG A 275 13.81 23.79 24.72
C ARG A 275 13.82 22.64 23.71
N SER A 276 15.01 22.14 23.37
CA SER A 276 15.16 21.00 22.47
C SER A 276 14.66 19.71 23.13
N VAL A 277 14.96 19.51 24.42
CA VAL A 277 14.41 18.40 25.22
C VAL A 277 12.89 18.52 25.39
N GLU A 278 12.37 19.71 25.69
CA GLU A 278 10.93 20.00 25.75
C GLU A 278 10.22 19.62 24.44
N ARG A 279 10.77 20.02 23.29
CA ARG A 279 10.24 19.66 21.96
C ARG A 279 10.37 18.18 21.63
N LEU A 280 11.45 17.52 22.07
CA LEU A 280 11.66 16.08 21.90
C LEU A 280 10.60 15.28 22.66
N ILE A 281 10.35 15.66 23.92
CA ILE A 281 9.27 15.08 24.75
C ILE A 281 7.92 15.36 24.09
N THR A 282 7.66 16.60 23.64
CA THR A 282 6.39 16.98 23.00
C THR A 282 6.12 16.16 21.73
N VAL A 283 7.07 16.04 20.81
CA VAL A 283 6.88 15.24 19.59
C VAL A 283 6.84 13.75 19.90
N GLY A 284 7.58 13.26 20.90
CA GLY A 284 7.52 11.88 21.38
C GLY A 284 6.14 11.50 21.90
N VAL A 285 5.58 12.28 22.82
CA VAL A 285 4.22 12.09 23.35
C VAL A 285 3.18 12.13 22.21
N VAL A 286 3.24 13.12 21.33
CA VAL A 286 2.31 13.24 20.20
C VAL A 286 2.43 12.06 19.22
N THR A 287 3.63 11.52 19.02
CA THR A 287 3.86 10.31 18.20
C THR A 287 3.29 9.06 18.87
N LEU A 288 3.36 8.96 20.20
CA LEU A 288 2.89 7.81 20.99
C LEU A 288 1.37 7.77 21.18
N ILE A 289 0.66 8.91 21.15
CA ILE A 289 -0.80 8.95 21.34
C ILE A 289 -1.55 7.97 20.39
N PRO A 290 -1.30 7.94 19.07
CA PRO A 290 -1.89 6.94 18.19
C PRO A 290 -1.59 5.48 18.57
N PHE A 291 -0.38 5.15 19.02
CA PHE A 291 -0.06 3.79 19.48
C PHE A 291 -0.82 3.44 20.78
N PHE A 292 -0.95 4.37 21.72
CA PHE A 292 -1.74 4.16 22.93
C PHE A 292 -3.24 3.97 22.62
N LEU A 293 -3.81 4.81 21.76
CA LEU A 293 -5.22 4.68 21.33
C LEU A 293 -5.46 3.41 20.51
N SER A 294 -4.45 2.93 19.77
CA SER A 294 -4.50 1.71 18.97
C SER A 294 -4.45 0.44 19.83
N LEU A 295 -3.52 0.40 20.80
CA LEU A 295 -3.22 -0.83 21.55
C LEU A 295 -4.03 -0.96 22.84
N THR A 296 -4.38 0.13 23.51
CA THR A 296 -5.03 0.08 24.84
C THR A 296 -6.40 -0.63 24.82
N PRO A 297 -7.32 -0.41 23.87
CA PRO A 297 -8.61 -1.11 23.87
C PRO A 297 -8.44 -2.63 23.66
N LEU A 298 -7.51 -3.03 22.78
CA LEU A 298 -7.16 -4.42 22.51
C LEU A 298 -6.51 -5.09 23.74
N ALA A 299 -5.57 -4.41 24.39
CA ALA A 299 -4.92 -4.89 25.61
C ALA A 299 -5.90 -4.99 26.79
N PHE A 300 -6.84 -4.05 26.92
CA PHE A 300 -7.82 -4.02 28.00
C PHE A 300 -8.91 -5.09 27.85
N ASP A 301 -9.46 -5.28 26.65
CA ASP A 301 -10.39 -6.39 26.41
C ASP A 301 -9.67 -7.75 26.46
N GLY A 302 -8.39 -7.79 26.07
CA GLY A 302 -7.52 -8.95 26.24
C GLY A 302 -7.28 -9.39 27.68
N LEU A 303 -7.56 -8.56 28.69
CA LEU A 303 -7.61 -9.00 30.11
C LEU A 303 -8.73 -10.01 30.37
N ARG A 304 -9.72 -10.12 29.47
CA ARG A 304 -10.82 -11.10 29.53
C ARG A 304 -10.54 -12.34 28.68
N HIS A 305 -9.41 -12.42 27.98
CA HIS A 305 -9.07 -13.54 27.11
C HIS A 305 -8.15 -14.53 27.85
N GLU A 306 -8.22 -15.82 27.52
CA GLU A 306 -7.47 -16.87 28.22
C GLU A 306 -5.96 -16.70 28.11
N ALA A 307 -5.48 -16.17 26.97
CA ALA A 307 -4.07 -15.83 26.77
C ALA A 307 -3.63 -14.51 27.46
N GLY A 308 -4.55 -13.78 28.09
CA GLY A 308 -4.33 -12.47 28.69
C GLY A 308 -3.94 -11.37 27.69
N SER A 309 -3.78 -10.15 28.20
CA SER A 309 -3.47 -8.96 27.39
C SER A 309 -2.18 -9.09 26.58
N ILE A 310 -1.13 -9.67 27.18
CA ILE A 310 0.16 -9.92 26.52
C ILE A 310 0.01 -10.97 25.41
N GLY A 311 -0.79 -12.02 25.62
CA GLY A 311 -1.05 -13.04 24.60
C GLY A 311 -1.80 -12.49 23.40
N VAL A 312 -2.82 -11.64 23.62
CA VAL A 312 -3.55 -10.96 22.53
C VAL A 312 -2.64 -10.03 21.73
N LEU A 313 -1.78 -9.26 22.40
CA LEU A 313 -0.79 -8.40 21.72
C LEU A 313 0.28 -9.21 20.97
N SER A 314 0.73 -10.35 21.51
CA SER A 314 1.66 -11.27 20.84
C SER A 314 1.05 -11.86 19.57
N GLN A 315 -0.20 -12.35 19.65
CA GLN A 315 -0.95 -12.88 18.51
C GLN A 315 -1.12 -11.83 17.41
N MET A 316 -1.47 -10.59 17.76
CA MET A 316 -1.51 -9.46 16.83
C MET A 316 -0.16 -9.25 16.14
N VAL A 317 0.96 -9.21 16.88
CA VAL A 317 2.30 -9.03 16.29
C VAL A 317 2.66 -10.17 15.33
N GLN A 318 2.28 -11.42 15.65
CA GLN A 318 2.50 -12.58 14.78
C GLN A 318 1.68 -12.51 13.47
N ARG A 319 0.42 -12.03 13.52
CA ARG A 319 -0.41 -11.76 12.33
C ARG A 319 0.15 -10.64 11.46
N LEU A 320 0.68 -9.57 12.07
CA LEU A 320 1.25 -8.43 11.37
C LEU A 320 2.60 -8.73 10.69
N PHE A 321 3.40 -9.65 11.24
CA PHE A 321 4.73 -9.99 10.74
C PHE A 321 4.90 -11.50 10.50
N PRO A 322 4.21 -12.07 9.49
CA PRO A 322 4.31 -13.49 9.15
C PRO A 322 5.68 -13.85 8.54
N PHE A 323 6.56 -14.47 9.33
CA PHE A 323 7.94 -14.77 8.94
C PHE A 323 8.12 -15.93 7.94
N SER A 324 7.07 -16.69 7.62
CA SER A 324 7.07 -17.90 6.77
C SER A 324 7.15 -17.65 5.26
N ARG A 325 7.73 -16.53 4.83
CA ARG A 325 7.53 -15.92 3.50
C ARG A 325 8.83 -15.83 2.69
N GLY A 326 8.82 -16.28 1.44
CA GLY A 326 9.98 -16.31 0.53
C GLY A 326 10.37 -14.97 -0.10
N LEU A 327 11.53 -14.89 -0.77
CA LEU A 327 12.09 -13.66 -1.35
C LEU A 327 11.17 -12.99 -2.38
N ILE A 328 10.58 -13.79 -3.28
CA ILE A 328 9.73 -13.35 -4.40
C ILE A 328 8.51 -14.30 -4.48
N HIS A 329 7.37 -13.76 -4.88
CA HIS A 329 6.13 -14.49 -5.16
C HIS A 329 6.09 -15.10 -6.56
N ALA A 330 5.00 -15.81 -6.86
CA ALA A 330 4.62 -16.25 -8.20
C ALA A 330 4.72 -15.12 -9.24
N TYR A 331 4.09 -13.96 -9.01
CA TYR A 331 4.36 -12.76 -9.80
C TYR A 331 5.56 -12.01 -9.21
N TRP A 332 6.54 -11.69 -10.04
CA TRP A 332 7.75 -11.00 -9.59
C TRP A 332 7.50 -9.49 -9.57
N ALA A 333 7.56 -8.86 -8.40
CA ALA A 333 7.58 -7.40 -8.32
C ALA A 333 8.77 -6.83 -9.12
N PRO A 334 8.64 -5.69 -9.83
CA PRO A 334 9.68 -5.12 -10.70
C PRO A 334 10.84 -4.47 -9.92
N ASN A 335 11.54 -5.27 -9.11
CA ASN A 335 12.65 -4.90 -8.25
C ASN A 335 13.98 -5.52 -8.74
N VAL A 336 15.04 -5.43 -7.91
CA VAL A 336 16.36 -6.01 -8.25
C VAL A 336 16.31 -7.54 -8.25
N TRP A 337 15.48 -8.15 -7.39
CA TRP A 337 15.36 -9.61 -7.28
C TRP A 337 14.72 -10.24 -8.51
N ALA A 338 13.80 -9.56 -9.21
CA ALA A 338 13.30 -10.01 -10.50
C ALA A 338 14.39 -10.10 -11.58
N LEU A 339 15.33 -9.15 -11.61
CA LEU A 339 16.50 -9.21 -12.50
C LEU A 339 17.49 -10.31 -12.08
N TRP A 340 17.67 -10.51 -10.78
CA TRP A 340 18.50 -11.57 -10.22
C TRP A 340 17.99 -12.97 -10.63
N THR A 341 16.70 -13.22 -10.45
CA THR A 341 16.06 -14.49 -10.86
C THR A 341 16.06 -14.66 -12.39
N PHE A 342 15.83 -13.59 -13.16
CA PHE A 342 15.95 -13.66 -14.62
C PHE A 342 17.37 -14.02 -15.07
N ALA A 343 18.39 -13.43 -14.45
CA ALA A 343 19.79 -13.74 -14.72
C ALA A 343 20.12 -15.21 -14.36
N ASP A 344 19.67 -15.72 -13.21
CA ASP A 344 19.82 -17.13 -12.82
C ASP A 344 19.18 -18.08 -13.85
N ARG A 345 17.94 -17.80 -14.28
CA ARG A 345 17.20 -18.64 -15.24
C ARG A 345 17.77 -18.57 -16.67
N ILE A 346 18.43 -17.46 -17.05
CA ILE A 346 19.28 -17.41 -18.24
C ILE A 346 20.52 -18.27 -18.04
N LEU A 347 21.20 -18.16 -16.89
CA LEU A 347 22.47 -18.81 -16.62
C LEU A 347 22.32 -20.34 -16.61
N VAL A 348 21.30 -20.87 -15.93
CA VAL A 348 20.90 -22.30 -15.98
C VAL A 348 20.69 -22.78 -17.43
N LYS A 349 20.09 -21.96 -18.30
CA LYS A 349 19.87 -22.31 -19.72
C LYS A 349 21.11 -22.19 -20.60
N LEU A 350 22.09 -21.35 -20.25
CA LEU A 350 23.30 -21.10 -21.05
C LEU A 350 24.50 -21.96 -20.65
N LEU A 351 24.67 -22.35 -19.38
CA LEU A 351 25.82 -23.17 -18.93
C LEU A 351 26.01 -24.47 -19.73
N PRO A 352 24.96 -25.26 -20.02
CA PRO A 352 25.08 -26.46 -20.86
C PRO A 352 25.37 -26.17 -22.33
N ARG A 353 25.05 -24.97 -22.81
CA ARG A 353 25.11 -24.59 -24.23
C ARG A 353 26.42 -23.87 -24.61
N VAL A 354 27.10 -23.26 -23.64
CA VAL A 354 28.29 -22.42 -23.88
C VAL A 354 29.42 -22.83 -22.91
N PRO A 355 30.26 -23.81 -23.25
CA PRO A 355 31.36 -24.27 -22.38
C PRO A 355 32.33 -23.15 -21.96
N ALA A 356 32.56 -22.17 -22.84
CA ALA A 356 33.39 -20.99 -22.54
C ALA A 356 32.81 -20.12 -21.40
N LEU A 357 31.48 -20.08 -21.22
CA LEU A 357 30.85 -19.35 -20.12
C LEU A 357 31.12 -20.05 -18.78
N ARG A 358 31.12 -21.39 -18.76
CA ARG A 358 31.48 -22.18 -17.58
C ARG A 358 32.95 -22.00 -17.16
N ALA A 359 33.84 -21.69 -18.10
CA ALA A 359 35.25 -21.36 -17.82
C ALA A 359 35.48 -19.90 -17.36
N LEU A 360 34.55 -18.99 -17.67
CA LEU A 360 34.63 -17.56 -17.28
C LEU A 360 34.03 -17.29 -15.88
N LEU A 361 33.12 -18.14 -15.42
CA LEU A 361 32.41 -17.96 -14.16
C LEU A 361 33.27 -18.36 -12.93
N PRO A 362 33.00 -17.77 -11.75
CA PRO A 362 33.60 -18.23 -10.50
C PRO A 362 33.33 -19.71 -10.24
N ALA A 363 34.33 -20.46 -9.77
CA ALA A 363 34.20 -21.90 -9.50
C ALA A 363 33.07 -22.26 -8.50
N SER A 364 32.71 -21.32 -7.61
CA SER A 364 31.59 -21.43 -6.68
C SER A 364 30.22 -21.41 -7.37
N PHE A 365 30.10 -20.81 -8.55
CA PHE A 365 28.87 -20.75 -9.33
C PHE A 365 28.71 -22.01 -10.18
N SER A 366 29.79 -22.54 -10.77
CA SER A 366 29.77 -23.86 -11.43
C SER A 366 29.48 -24.99 -10.45
N ALA A 367 30.06 -24.95 -9.24
CA ALA A 367 29.76 -25.94 -8.19
C ALA A 367 28.30 -25.89 -7.73
N ARG A 368 27.69 -24.68 -7.68
CA ARG A 368 26.24 -24.52 -7.45
C ARG A 368 25.41 -25.16 -8.57
N TYR A 369 25.75 -24.88 -9.83
CA TYR A 369 25.07 -25.48 -10.98
C TYR A 369 25.11 -27.01 -10.94
N ASP A 370 26.27 -27.60 -10.64
CA ASP A 370 26.43 -29.05 -10.59
C ASP A 370 25.61 -29.67 -9.45
N ALA A 371 25.61 -29.05 -8.26
CA ALA A 371 24.78 -29.48 -7.14
C ALA A 371 23.28 -29.38 -7.45
N ALA A 372 22.84 -28.27 -8.03
CA ALA A 372 21.44 -28.03 -8.42
C ALA A 372 20.98 -28.95 -9.57
N THR A 373 21.89 -29.38 -10.44
CA THR A 373 21.61 -30.38 -11.48
C THR A 373 21.31 -31.75 -10.85
N ASN A 374 22.02 -32.12 -9.79
CA ASN A 374 21.82 -33.38 -9.07
C ASN A 374 20.54 -33.40 -8.19
N SER A 375 20.14 -32.25 -7.63
CA SER A 375 18.90 -32.14 -6.85
C SER A 375 17.65 -31.87 -7.70
N GLY A 376 17.83 -31.55 -8.99
CA GLY A 376 16.81 -30.94 -9.83
C GLY A 376 16.64 -29.44 -9.56
N PHE A 377 16.31 -28.69 -10.60
CA PHE A 377 16.04 -27.25 -10.50
C PHE A 377 14.58 -27.00 -10.08
N ALA A 378 14.37 -26.45 -8.88
CA ALA A 378 13.04 -26.07 -8.42
C ALA A 378 12.39 -25.08 -9.40
N SER A 379 11.15 -25.37 -9.79
CA SER A 379 10.54 -24.82 -11.01
C SER A 379 9.75 -23.54 -10.73
N ALA A 380 10.46 -22.45 -10.45
CA ALA A 380 9.93 -21.10 -10.26
C ALA A 380 9.13 -20.53 -11.46
N SER A 381 8.99 -21.29 -12.55
CA SER A 381 8.11 -21.02 -13.70
C SER A 381 6.73 -21.68 -13.60
N ARG A 382 6.43 -22.45 -12.53
CA ARG A 382 5.13 -23.12 -12.33
C ARG A 382 4.06 -22.28 -11.62
N GLY A 383 4.40 -21.10 -11.11
CA GLY A 383 3.44 -20.18 -10.49
C GLY A 383 2.91 -20.58 -9.09
N LEU A 384 3.28 -21.74 -8.54
CA LEU A 384 3.01 -22.07 -7.14
C LEU A 384 3.86 -21.20 -6.19
N VAL A 385 3.35 -21.01 -4.97
CA VAL A 385 3.99 -20.20 -3.91
C VAL A 385 5.09 -21.00 -3.18
N GLU A 386 6.02 -21.55 -3.95
CA GLU A 386 7.20 -22.24 -3.44
C GLU A 386 8.40 -21.28 -3.33
N ASN A 387 9.30 -21.54 -2.38
CA ASN A 387 10.52 -20.75 -2.23
C ASN A 387 11.44 -20.93 -3.45
N ILE A 388 11.67 -19.86 -4.21
CA ILE A 388 12.58 -19.88 -5.37
C ILE A 388 14.01 -20.17 -4.89
N SER A 389 14.49 -21.39 -5.11
CA SER A 389 15.93 -21.69 -5.06
C SER A 389 16.61 -21.23 -6.35
N PHE A 390 17.88 -20.86 -6.24
CA PHE A 390 18.69 -20.36 -7.35
C PHE A 390 19.62 -21.47 -7.86
N GLY A 391 19.65 -21.68 -9.18
CA GLY A 391 20.40 -22.77 -9.79
C GLY A 391 21.91 -22.51 -9.91
N VAL A 392 22.31 -21.24 -9.99
CA VAL A 392 23.72 -20.84 -10.19
C VAL A 392 24.09 -19.67 -9.28
N LEU A 393 23.23 -18.66 -9.18
CA LEU A 393 23.47 -17.49 -8.35
C LEU A 393 23.33 -17.84 -6.85
N PRO A 394 24.03 -17.12 -5.95
CA PRO A 394 23.86 -17.32 -4.53
C PRO A 394 22.47 -16.90 -4.06
N GLU A 395 21.94 -17.66 -3.09
CA GLU A 395 20.70 -17.34 -2.40
C GLU A 395 20.84 -16.05 -1.59
N ILE A 396 19.86 -15.17 -1.73
CA ILE A 396 19.74 -13.96 -0.92
C ILE A 396 19.08 -14.33 0.42
N ARG A 397 19.53 -13.74 1.52
CA ARG A 397 18.95 -13.93 2.86
C ARG A 397 18.17 -12.68 3.31
N PRO A 398 17.16 -12.80 4.19
CA PRO A 398 16.44 -11.64 4.72
C PRO A 398 17.35 -10.58 5.35
N SER A 399 18.43 -11.01 6.01
CA SER A 399 19.46 -10.11 6.58
C SER A 399 20.26 -9.35 5.53
N THR A 400 20.49 -9.92 4.34
CA THR A 400 21.11 -9.23 3.20
C THR A 400 20.19 -8.13 2.67
N CYS A 401 18.90 -8.44 2.48
CA CYS A 401 17.87 -7.47 2.09
C CYS A 401 17.74 -6.33 3.11
N PHE A 402 17.67 -6.66 4.40
CA PHE A 402 17.59 -5.70 5.49
C PHE A 402 18.81 -4.76 5.51
N LEU A 403 20.03 -5.31 5.49
CA LEU A 403 21.26 -4.51 5.52
C LEU A 403 21.36 -3.59 4.29
N LEU A 404 21.10 -4.10 3.09
CA LEU A 404 21.17 -3.31 1.85
C LEU A 404 20.13 -2.18 1.83
N THR A 405 18.89 -2.48 2.27
CA THR A 405 17.82 -1.48 2.43
C THR A 405 18.23 -0.41 3.43
N LEU A 406 18.70 -0.81 4.62
CA LEU A 406 19.11 0.09 5.70
C LEU A 406 20.30 0.98 5.30
N THR A 407 21.30 0.42 4.62
CA THR A 407 22.45 1.19 4.11
C THR A 407 22.00 2.24 3.10
N CYS A 408 21.15 1.89 2.13
CA CYS A 408 20.63 2.85 1.16
C CYS A 408 19.82 3.96 1.85
N MET A 409 18.88 3.60 2.73
CA MET A 409 18.11 4.58 3.52
C MET A 409 19.01 5.51 4.33
N SER A 410 20.05 4.99 4.99
CA SER A 410 20.96 5.75 5.84
C SER A 410 21.70 6.85 5.09
N VAL A 411 22.13 6.59 3.85
CA VAL A 411 22.77 7.60 2.99
C VAL A 411 21.83 8.79 2.75
N TYR A 412 20.54 8.53 2.52
CA TYR A 412 19.55 9.61 2.33
C TYR A 412 19.24 10.37 3.62
N MET A 413 19.24 9.67 4.77
CA MET A 413 19.02 10.27 6.08
C MET A 413 20.15 11.21 6.50
N VAL A 414 21.40 10.86 6.19
CA VAL A 414 22.55 11.76 6.43
C VAL A 414 22.39 13.07 5.65
N LYS A 415 21.95 13.02 4.39
CA LYS A 415 21.68 14.24 3.62
C LYS A 415 20.49 15.04 4.17
N LEU A 416 19.40 14.37 4.56
CA LEU A 416 18.23 15.04 5.15
C LEU A 416 18.58 15.76 6.46
N TRP A 417 19.47 15.18 7.26
CA TRP A 417 20.00 15.80 8.48
C TRP A 417 20.85 17.06 8.20
N GLN A 418 21.59 17.06 7.09
CA GLN A 418 22.39 18.22 6.65
C GLN A 418 21.48 19.32 6.07
N THR A 419 20.54 18.93 5.22
CA THR A 419 19.67 19.81 4.41
C THR A 419 18.17 19.51 4.67
N PRO A 420 17.59 19.98 5.79
CA PRO A 420 16.20 19.71 6.16
C PRO A 420 15.21 20.65 5.46
N THR A 421 15.20 20.66 4.12
CA THR A 421 14.18 21.35 3.32
C THR A 421 12.96 20.46 3.08
N TYR A 422 11.84 21.04 2.65
CA TYR A 422 10.65 20.27 2.30
C TYR A 422 10.86 19.40 1.05
N ARG A 423 11.57 19.94 0.04
CA ARG A 423 12.02 19.18 -1.14
C ARG A 423 12.87 17.97 -0.74
N SER A 424 13.86 18.17 0.11
CA SER A 424 14.74 17.10 0.63
C SER A 424 13.97 16.03 1.41
N PHE A 425 12.97 16.44 2.20
CA PHE A 425 12.08 15.53 2.90
C PHE A 425 11.21 14.68 1.96
N LEU A 426 10.62 15.27 0.91
CA LEU A 426 9.90 14.52 -0.13
C LEU A 426 10.82 13.58 -0.92
N ALA A 427 12.02 14.03 -1.27
CA ALA A 427 13.00 13.24 -2.03
C ALA A 427 13.46 12.03 -1.23
N SER A 428 13.86 12.24 0.02
CA SER A 428 14.25 11.16 0.94
C SER A 428 13.10 10.21 1.29
N ALA A 429 11.86 10.71 1.45
CA ALA A 429 10.68 9.84 1.60
C ALA A 429 10.47 8.93 0.38
N SER A 430 10.57 9.50 -0.82
CA SER A 430 10.49 8.73 -2.08
C SER A 430 11.63 7.70 -2.18
N LEU A 431 12.86 8.10 -1.83
CA LEU A 431 14.06 7.27 -1.95
C LEU A 431 14.14 6.15 -0.90
N CYS A 432 13.59 6.36 0.29
CA CYS A 432 13.37 5.27 1.25
C CYS A 432 12.31 4.28 0.74
N GLY A 433 11.21 4.76 0.15
CA GLY A 433 10.23 3.91 -0.54
C GLY A 433 10.84 3.12 -1.71
N PHE A 434 11.77 3.71 -2.46
CA PHE A 434 12.53 2.99 -3.49
C PHE A 434 13.45 1.93 -2.89
N ALA A 435 14.18 2.26 -1.81
CA ALA A 435 15.11 1.32 -1.19
C ALA A 435 14.39 0.06 -0.66
N SER A 436 13.26 0.22 0.03
CA SER A 436 12.46 -0.91 0.48
C SER A 436 11.82 -1.69 -0.68
N PHE A 437 11.40 -1.01 -1.75
CA PHE A 437 10.83 -1.67 -2.92
C PHE A 437 11.87 -2.48 -3.72
N LEU A 438 13.07 -1.92 -3.92
CA LEU A 438 14.13 -2.52 -4.72
C LEU A 438 14.89 -3.64 -4.01
N PHE A 439 15.12 -3.49 -2.70
CA PHE A 439 16.00 -4.35 -1.90
C PHE A 439 15.31 -5.05 -0.72
N GLY A 440 14.03 -4.77 -0.47
CA GLY A 440 13.27 -5.44 0.58
C GLY A 440 13.17 -6.95 0.37
N TRP A 441 13.00 -7.69 1.46
CA TRP A 441 12.56 -9.08 1.41
C TRP A 441 11.05 -9.12 1.15
N HIS A 442 10.56 -10.03 0.31
CA HIS A 442 9.12 -10.29 0.12
C HIS A 442 8.31 -9.05 -0.35
N VAL A 443 8.78 -8.39 -1.40
CA VAL A 443 8.11 -7.20 -1.97
C VAL A 443 7.05 -7.61 -2.99
N HIS A 444 5.84 -7.06 -2.84
CA HIS A 444 4.73 -7.15 -3.80
C HIS A 444 4.78 -6.03 -4.85
N GLU A 445 4.30 -6.29 -6.06
CA GLU A 445 4.06 -5.29 -7.12
C GLU A 445 3.28 -4.07 -6.63
N LYS A 446 2.21 -4.26 -5.83
CA LYS A 446 1.39 -3.19 -5.24
C LYS A 446 2.20 -2.17 -4.43
N ALA A 447 3.38 -2.55 -3.92
CA ALA A 447 4.24 -1.66 -3.13
C ALA A 447 4.96 -0.57 -3.97
N ILE A 448 4.94 -0.61 -5.31
CA ILE A 448 5.54 0.44 -6.16
C ILE A 448 4.92 1.83 -5.93
N MET A 449 3.72 1.87 -5.36
CA MET A 449 3.02 3.09 -4.98
C MET A 449 3.72 3.86 -3.84
N LEU A 450 4.52 3.20 -3.00
CA LEU A 450 5.25 3.83 -1.88
C LEU A 450 6.29 4.87 -2.33
N PRO A 451 7.19 4.61 -3.29
CA PRO A 451 8.02 5.66 -3.88
C PRO A 451 7.24 6.61 -4.81
N LEU A 452 6.25 6.10 -5.55
CA LEU A 452 5.58 6.86 -6.61
C LEU A 452 4.73 8.03 -6.08
N ILE A 453 3.92 7.80 -5.04
CA ILE A 453 3.00 8.84 -4.51
C ILE A 453 3.78 10.06 -3.98
N PRO A 454 4.80 9.92 -3.11
CA PRO A 454 5.63 11.06 -2.68
C PRO A 454 6.41 11.71 -3.83
N TYR A 455 6.97 10.92 -4.76
CA TYR A 455 7.76 11.47 -5.87
C TYR A 455 6.93 12.29 -6.86
N THR A 456 5.62 12.05 -6.92
CA THR A 456 4.71 12.85 -7.76
C THR A 456 4.67 14.33 -7.35
N PHE A 457 4.86 14.64 -6.06
CA PHE A 457 4.97 16.04 -5.59
C PHE A 457 6.26 16.74 -6.09
N LEU A 458 7.31 15.99 -6.44
CA LEU A 458 8.55 16.52 -7.01
C LEU A 458 8.49 16.67 -8.54
N ALA A 459 7.53 16.02 -9.21
CA ALA A 459 7.46 15.94 -10.67
C ALA A 459 7.32 17.30 -11.40
N ALA A 460 6.93 18.36 -10.67
CA ALA A 460 6.80 19.72 -11.19
C ALA A 460 8.02 20.61 -10.96
N VAL A 461 9.06 20.15 -10.25
CA VAL A 461 10.14 21.02 -9.75
C VAL A 461 11.13 21.40 -10.84
N ASP A 462 11.63 20.41 -11.60
CA ASP A 462 12.54 20.62 -12.72
C ASP A 462 12.39 19.50 -13.76
N TYR A 463 12.93 19.70 -14.98
CA TYR A 463 12.77 18.71 -16.05
C TYR A 463 13.44 17.38 -15.73
N ALA A 464 14.40 17.36 -14.80
CA ALA A 464 15.06 16.14 -14.41
C ALA A 464 14.14 15.27 -13.53
N HIS A 465 13.44 15.87 -12.57
CA HIS A 465 12.41 15.25 -11.74
C HIS A 465 11.17 14.85 -12.54
N TYR A 466 10.66 15.73 -13.41
CA TYR A 466 9.58 15.40 -14.36
C TYR A 466 9.90 14.12 -15.15
N ARG A 467 11.11 14.03 -15.70
CA ARG A 467 11.52 12.87 -16.50
C ARG A 467 11.65 11.59 -15.67
N THR A 468 12.15 11.68 -14.44
CA THR A 468 12.16 10.54 -13.50
C THR A 468 10.74 10.07 -13.18
N PHE A 469 9.81 11.01 -12.96
CA PHE A 469 8.39 10.72 -12.71
C PHE A 469 7.71 10.02 -13.89
N VAL A 470 7.96 10.45 -15.13
CA VAL A 470 7.44 9.76 -16.34
C VAL A 470 7.94 8.32 -16.40
N LEU A 471 9.23 8.08 -16.14
CA LEU A 471 9.82 6.74 -16.15
C LEU A 471 9.25 5.85 -15.04
N LEU A 472 9.18 6.37 -13.81
CA LEU A 472 8.64 5.68 -12.64
C LEU A 472 7.16 5.34 -12.81
N SER A 473 6.34 6.31 -13.24
CA SER A 473 4.90 6.11 -13.41
C SER A 473 4.59 5.15 -14.54
N THR A 474 5.32 5.21 -15.67
CA THR A 474 5.10 4.27 -16.78
C THR A 474 5.48 2.84 -16.36
N ALA A 475 6.65 2.64 -15.76
CA ALA A 475 7.08 1.32 -15.30
C ALA A 475 6.19 0.77 -14.17
N GLY A 476 5.82 1.62 -13.20
CA GLY A 476 4.95 1.25 -12.09
C GLY A 476 3.54 0.88 -12.55
N VAL A 477 2.89 1.71 -13.36
CA VAL A 477 1.53 1.44 -13.86
C VAL A 477 1.50 0.17 -14.72
N VAL A 478 2.45 -0.02 -15.66
CA VAL A 478 2.50 -1.24 -16.48
C VAL A 478 2.79 -2.48 -15.63
N SER A 479 3.60 -2.38 -14.57
CA SER A 479 3.83 -3.51 -13.66
C SER A 479 2.61 -3.95 -12.84
N LEU A 480 1.56 -3.13 -12.77
CA LEU A 480 0.30 -3.47 -12.13
C LEU A 480 -0.69 -4.12 -13.11
N PHE A 481 -0.43 -4.09 -14.43
CA PHE A 481 -1.33 -4.68 -15.43
C PHE A 481 -1.56 -6.20 -15.29
N PRO A 482 -0.60 -7.02 -14.80
CA PRO A 482 -0.85 -8.44 -14.54
C PRO A 482 -1.81 -8.73 -13.37
N LEU A 483 -2.11 -7.75 -12.50
CA LEU A 483 -3.13 -7.92 -11.44
C LEU A 483 -4.55 -8.07 -12.01
N LEU A 484 -4.78 -7.60 -13.24
CA LEU A 484 -6.05 -7.65 -13.95
C LEU A 484 -5.88 -8.58 -15.16
N PHE A 485 -5.79 -9.88 -14.91
CA PHE A 485 -5.50 -10.89 -15.93
C PHE A 485 -6.67 -11.15 -16.90
N THR A 486 -7.88 -10.75 -16.52
CA THR A 486 -9.12 -10.88 -17.30
C THR A 486 -9.08 -10.06 -18.61
N PRO A 487 -9.63 -10.56 -19.73
CA PRO A 487 -9.67 -9.84 -20.99
C PRO A 487 -10.51 -8.55 -20.95
N GLU A 488 -11.65 -8.55 -20.23
CA GLU A 488 -12.56 -7.39 -20.14
C GLU A 488 -11.90 -6.13 -19.56
N GLU A 489 -11.06 -6.26 -18.54
CA GLU A 489 -10.29 -5.15 -17.95
C GLU A 489 -9.07 -4.74 -18.80
N GLY A 490 -8.74 -5.46 -19.87
CA GLY A 490 -7.65 -5.16 -20.79
C GLY A 490 -7.74 -3.76 -21.42
N PRO A 491 -8.85 -3.43 -22.11
CA PRO A 491 -9.11 -2.08 -22.61
C PRO A 491 -9.15 -1.01 -21.51
N ILE A 492 -9.67 -1.33 -20.32
CA ILE A 492 -9.75 -0.40 -19.18
C ILE A 492 -8.34 -0.02 -18.73
N LYS A 493 -7.51 -0.98 -18.32
CA LYS A 493 -6.19 -0.71 -17.74
C LYS A 493 -5.23 -0.03 -18.74
N ILE A 494 -5.29 -0.41 -20.01
CA ILE A 494 -4.45 0.19 -21.06
C ILE A 494 -4.98 1.57 -21.46
N GLY A 495 -6.26 1.66 -21.84
CA GLY A 495 -6.87 2.89 -22.36
C GLY A 495 -6.90 4.01 -21.33
N TYR A 496 -7.29 3.71 -20.09
CA TYR A 496 -7.29 4.68 -18.99
C TYR A 496 -5.88 5.21 -18.69
N SER A 497 -4.87 4.33 -18.69
CA SER A 497 -3.47 4.71 -18.47
C SER A 497 -2.94 5.63 -19.58
N ILE A 498 -3.31 5.38 -20.84
CA ILE A 498 -2.95 6.25 -21.97
C ILE A 498 -3.62 7.62 -21.83
N VAL A 499 -4.93 7.67 -21.53
CA VAL A 499 -5.67 8.93 -21.34
C VAL A 499 -5.06 9.74 -20.18
N TRP A 500 -4.80 9.12 -19.03
CA TRP A 500 -4.12 9.76 -17.91
C TRP A 500 -2.73 10.28 -18.29
N ALA A 501 -1.90 9.47 -18.97
CA ALA A 501 -0.56 9.87 -19.38
C ALA A 501 -0.57 11.08 -20.34
N LEU A 502 -1.53 11.13 -21.27
CA LEU A 502 -1.71 12.28 -22.17
C LEU A 502 -2.14 13.55 -21.42
N LEU A 503 -3.05 13.42 -20.46
CA LEU A 503 -3.55 14.53 -19.64
C LEU A 503 -2.55 15.04 -18.59
N VAL A 504 -1.64 14.19 -18.11
CA VAL A 504 -0.63 14.57 -17.11
C VAL A 504 0.70 14.95 -17.76
N PHE A 505 1.33 14.05 -18.53
CA PHE A 505 2.72 14.24 -18.98
C PHE A 505 2.85 15.45 -19.93
N GLY A 506 1.95 15.58 -20.91
CA GLY A 506 1.97 16.67 -21.88
C GLY A 506 1.85 18.07 -21.24
N PRO A 507 0.81 18.33 -20.43
CA PRO A 507 0.66 19.59 -19.71
C PRO A 507 1.75 19.87 -18.66
N LEU A 508 2.22 18.83 -17.95
CA LEU A 508 3.30 19.00 -16.96
C LEU A 508 4.63 19.37 -17.63
N GLN A 509 4.99 18.71 -18.74
CA GLN A 509 6.20 19.02 -19.50
C GLN A 509 6.29 20.48 -19.97
N ARG A 510 5.15 21.10 -20.31
CA ARG A 510 5.10 22.51 -20.76
C ARG A 510 5.30 23.52 -19.64
N ARG A 511 5.14 23.10 -18.38
CA ARG A 511 5.18 23.96 -17.18
C ARG A 511 6.51 23.86 -16.42
N VAL A 512 7.41 22.98 -16.86
CA VAL A 512 8.64 22.62 -16.16
C VAL A 512 9.85 23.05 -16.98
N PHE A 513 10.78 23.79 -16.36
CA PHE A 513 11.95 24.32 -17.05
C PHE A 513 12.92 23.21 -17.50
N ARG A 514 13.23 23.19 -18.81
CA ARG A 514 14.21 22.27 -19.42
C ARG A 514 15.54 23.00 -19.64
N PRO A 515 16.60 22.68 -18.87
CA PRO A 515 17.93 23.27 -19.09
C PRO A 515 18.56 22.76 -20.40
N VAL A 516 19.54 23.52 -20.90
CA VAL A 516 20.37 23.11 -22.04
C VAL A 516 21.09 21.80 -21.72
N GLN A 517 20.95 20.79 -22.58
CA GLN A 517 21.48 19.46 -22.32
C GLN A 517 22.87 19.27 -22.93
N SER A 518 23.78 18.65 -22.17
CA SER A 518 25.04 18.15 -22.70
C SER A 518 24.82 17.01 -23.69
N ASN A 519 25.84 16.68 -24.50
CA ASN A 519 25.79 15.55 -25.44
C ASN A 519 25.39 14.23 -24.75
N VAL A 520 25.87 14.00 -23.52
CA VAL A 520 25.49 12.85 -22.68
C VAL A 520 24.02 12.94 -22.26
N GLY A 521 23.54 14.12 -21.85
CA GLY A 521 22.13 14.34 -21.52
C GLY A 521 21.17 14.11 -22.71
N ILE A 522 21.61 14.45 -23.94
CA ILE A 522 20.86 14.17 -25.18
C ILE A 522 20.83 12.67 -25.45
N LEU A 523 21.96 11.96 -25.31
CA LEU A 523 22.03 10.51 -25.50
C LEU A 523 21.14 9.76 -24.48
N LEU A 524 21.28 10.08 -23.19
CA LEU A 524 20.43 9.50 -22.13
C LEU A 524 18.95 9.76 -22.39
N HIS A 525 18.58 10.98 -22.76
CA HIS A 525 17.18 11.30 -23.09
C HIS A 525 16.64 10.50 -24.28
N ARG A 526 17.48 10.21 -25.30
CA ARG A 526 17.11 9.31 -26.41
C ARG A 526 16.93 7.86 -25.93
N LEU A 527 17.85 7.33 -25.13
CA LEU A 527 17.77 5.96 -24.58
C LEU A 527 16.53 5.78 -23.69
N GLU A 528 16.24 6.74 -22.82
CA GLU A 528 15.00 6.76 -22.02
C GLU A 528 13.73 6.83 -22.89
N THR A 529 13.78 7.51 -24.04
CA THR A 529 12.64 7.59 -24.95
C THR A 529 12.45 6.28 -25.71
N LEU A 530 13.54 5.61 -26.09
CA LEU A 530 13.51 4.26 -26.66
C LEU A 530 12.97 3.24 -25.65
N TYR A 531 13.35 3.35 -24.37
CA TYR A 531 12.76 2.55 -23.28
C TYR A 531 11.25 2.78 -23.15
N LEU A 532 10.80 4.03 -23.17
CA LEU A 532 9.35 4.34 -23.10
C LEU A 532 8.58 3.79 -24.33
N TRP A 533 9.17 3.79 -25.52
CA TRP A 533 8.59 3.13 -26.70
C TRP A 533 8.58 1.60 -26.60
N GLY A 534 9.54 0.99 -25.91
CA GLY A 534 9.59 -0.46 -25.72
C GLY A 534 8.41 -1.03 -24.93
N PHE A 535 7.72 -0.21 -24.10
CA PHE A 535 6.45 -0.61 -23.50
C PHE A 535 5.36 -0.90 -24.53
N VAL A 536 5.34 -0.22 -25.68
CA VAL A 536 4.38 -0.50 -26.75
C VAL A 536 4.67 -1.87 -27.36
N ALA A 537 5.94 -2.18 -27.63
CA ALA A 537 6.35 -3.49 -28.14
C ALA A 537 6.07 -4.62 -27.13
N LEU A 538 6.34 -4.38 -25.84
CA LEU A 538 6.00 -5.28 -24.74
C LEU A 538 4.50 -5.54 -24.66
N GLN A 539 3.66 -4.50 -24.72
CA GLN A 539 2.21 -4.66 -24.63
C GLN A 539 1.63 -5.39 -25.85
N VAL A 540 2.13 -5.11 -27.06
CA VAL A 540 1.78 -5.86 -28.28
C VAL A 540 2.19 -7.33 -28.15
N TYR A 541 3.37 -7.63 -27.60
CA TYR A 541 3.80 -9.00 -27.34
C TYR A 541 2.88 -9.71 -26.34
N VAL A 542 2.62 -9.10 -25.19
CA VAL A 542 1.84 -9.69 -24.08
C VAL A 542 0.36 -9.86 -24.45
N SER A 543 -0.26 -8.87 -25.11
CA SER A 543 -1.70 -8.89 -25.40
C SER A 543 -2.09 -9.53 -26.73
N ALA A 544 -1.17 -9.66 -27.69
CA ALA A 544 -1.50 -10.22 -29.02
C ALA A 544 -0.56 -11.37 -29.42
N VAL A 545 0.76 -11.14 -29.47
CA VAL A 545 1.69 -12.13 -30.03
C VAL A 545 1.73 -13.41 -29.19
N HIS A 546 1.87 -13.30 -27.87
CA HIS A 546 2.00 -14.47 -27.01
C HIS A 546 0.73 -15.35 -26.99
N PRO A 547 -0.50 -14.82 -26.80
CA PRO A 547 -1.72 -15.62 -26.92
C PRO A 547 -1.84 -16.36 -28.26
N ILE A 548 -1.53 -15.70 -29.38
CA ILE A 548 -1.58 -16.31 -30.73
C ILE A 548 -0.54 -17.44 -30.86
N VAL A 549 0.70 -17.22 -30.41
CA VAL A 549 1.77 -18.23 -30.48
C VAL A 549 1.47 -19.43 -29.58
N SER A 550 1.01 -19.20 -28.35
CA SER A 550 0.69 -20.28 -27.41
C SER A 550 -0.53 -21.09 -27.84
N ALA A 551 -1.58 -20.45 -28.39
CA ALA A 551 -2.73 -21.15 -28.98
C ALA A 551 -2.33 -22.05 -30.16
N ASN A 552 -1.47 -21.55 -31.06
CA ASN A 552 -0.94 -22.33 -32.18
C ASN A 552 -0.06 -23.51 -31.73
N GLY A 553 0.58 -23.41 -30.56
CA GLY A 553 1.32 -24.53 -29.94
C GLY A 553 0.41 -25.65 -29.42
N ALA A 554 -0.72 -25.30 -28.81
CA ALA A 554 -1.73 -26.28 -28.36
C ALA A 554 -2.43 -27.00 -29.53
N GLY A 555 -2.52 -26.35 -30.70
CA GLY A 555 -3.17 -26.86 -31.91
C GLY A 555 -2.59 -28.15 -32.51
N GLN A 556 -1.44 -28.63 -32.03
CA GLN A 556 -0.88 -29.94 -32.44
C GLN A 556 -1.27 -31.12 -31.53
N TYR A 557 -1.91 -30.87 -30.39
CA TYR A 557 -2.44 -31.90 -29.49
C TYR A 557 -3.98 -31.84 -29.31
N ALA A 558 -4.62 -30.77 -29.80
CA ALA A 558 -6.07 -30.56 -29.71
C ALA A 558 -6.91 -31.40 -30.72
N VAL A 559 -6.73 -32.72 -30.73
CA VAL A 559 -7.64 -33.69 -31.40
C VAL A 559 -8.18 -34.74 -30.41
N SER A 560 -8.32 -34.31 -29.16
CA SER A 560 -9.14 -34.96 -28.12
C SER A 560 -9.61 -33.88 -27.12
N HIS A 561 -10.59 -34.20 -26.28
CA HIS A 561 -11.16 -33.29 -25.26
C HIS A 561 -11.81 -31.99 -25.77
N ALA A 562 -12.71 -32.11 -26.75
CA ALA A 562 -13.81 -31.17 -26.88
C ALA A 562 -14.78 -31.37 -25.69
N VAL A 563 -14.70 -30.51 -24.67
CA VAL A 563 -15.55 -30.56 -23.48
C VAL A 563 -16.96 -30.09 -23.81
N LYS A 564 -17.98 -30.90 -23.51
CA LYS A 564 -19.39 -30.49 -23.57
C LYS A 564 -19.71 -29.55 -22.40
N PRO A 565 -20.53 -28.51 -22.57
CA PRO A 565 -21.09 -27.78 -21.44
C PRO A 565 -21.94 -28.72 -20.58
N VAL A 566 -21.77 -28.65 -19.26
CA VAL A 566 -22.61 -29.38 -18.30
C VAL A 566 -23.77 -28.48 -17.91
N GLU A 567 -24.98 -28.86 -18.31
CA GLU A 567 -26.21 -28.20 -17.85
C GLU A 567 -26.50 -28.59 -16.39
N VAL A 568 -26.88 -27.61 -15.57
CA VAL A 568 -27.18 -27.84 -14.14
C VAL A 568 -28.58 -28.40 -14.00
N ALA A 569 -28.69 -29.73 -14.00
CA ALA A 569 -29.93 -30.45 -13.77
C ALA A 569 -30.35 -30.42 -12.28
N TRP A 570 -31.51 -29.81 -12.00
CA TRP A 570 -32.12 -29.82 -10.67
C TRP A 570 -32.87 -31.14 -10.42
N ASN A 571 -32.43 -31.92 -9.44
CA ASN A 571 -33.18 -33.10 -8.97
C ASN A 571 -33.96 -32.79 -7.68
N LEU A 572 -35.21 -32.37 -7.84
CA LEU A 572 -36.23 -32.51 -6.79
C LEU A 572 -37.01 -33.81 -7.04
N THR A 573 -36.94 -34.74 -6.10
CA THR A 573 -37.64 -36.03 -6.19
C THR A 573 -39.13 -35.86 -5.88
N ALA A 574 -39.98 -36.02 -6.89
CA ALA A 574 -41.42 -36.12 -6.74
C ALA A 574 -41.95 -37.34 -7.50
N SER A 575 -42.19 -38.43 -6.77
CA SER A 575 -42.87 -39.62 -7.30
C SER A 575 -44.36 -39.58 -6.92
N GLU A 576 -45.23 -39.55 -7.94
CA GLU A 576 -46.41 -40.43 -8.11
C GLU A 576 -47.63 -39.79 -8.81
N ILE A 577 -48.07 -40.48 -9.88
CA ILE A 577 -49.47 -40.76 -10.25
C ILE A 577 -50.36 -39.63 -10.87
N SER A 578 -50.39 -39.66 -12.21
CA SER A 578 -51.62 -39.77 -13.06
C SER A 578 -52.60 -38.59 -13.30
N ALA A 579 -52.35 -37.90 -14.43
CA ALA A 579 -53.26 -37.71 -15.57
C ALA A 579 -54.69 -37.11 -15.43
N SER A 580 -54.86 -35.87 -15.92
CA SER A 580 -55.84 -35.44 -16.95
C SER A 580 -55.61 -33.93 -17.23
N ALA A 581 -55.32 -33.44 -18.44
CA ALA A 581 -56.03 -33.49 -19.73
C ALA A 581 -57.25 -32.54 -19.80
N ILE A 582 -57.07 -31.38 -20.46
CA ILE A 582 -57.99 -30.69 -21.41
C ILE A 582 -57.48 -29.26 -21.74
N GLU A 583 -57.79 -28.87 -22.98
CA GLU A 583 -57.78 -27.58 -23.70
C GLU A 583 -58.15 -26.30 -22.89
N ALA A 584 -57.97 -25.04 -23.33
CA ALA A 584 -57.14 -24.35 -24.34
C ALA A 584 -57.46 -22.81 -24.25
N HIS A 585 -57.17 -22.03 -25.30
CA HIS A 585 -57.76 -20.71 -25.62
C HIS A 585 -57.32 -19.39 -24.91
N THR A 586 -56.40 -18.68 -25.59
CA THR A 586 -56.53 -17.28 -26.07
C THR A 586 -56.86 -16.09 -25.14
N ALA A 587 -55.82 -15.28 -24.87
CA ALA A 587 -55.67 -13.86 -25.29
C ALA A 587 -56.49 -12.69 -24.68
N SER A 588 -55.98 -11.47 -24.93
CA SER A 588 -56.64 -10.15 -24.89
C SER A 588 -56.56 -9.27 -23.61
N ASP A 589 -55.52 -8.45 -23.57
CA ASP A 589 -55.53 -6.98 -23.34
C ASP A 589 -55.93 -6.27 -22.02
N ALA A 590 -55.34 -5.06 -21.92
CA ALA A 590 -55.75 -3.85 -21.18
C ALA A 590 -55.58 -3.77 -19.64
N ALA A 591 -54.68 -2.86 -19.23
CA ALA A 591 -54.80 -2.11 -17.97
C ALA A 591 -55.82 -0.96 -18.12
N PRO A 592 -56.34 -0.35 -17.03
CA PRO A 592 -55.65 0.85 -16.53
C PRO A 592 -55.77 1.18 -15.02
N ALA A 593 -54.82 2.01 -14.57
CA ALA A 593 -54.99 3.14 -13.63
C ALA A 593 -55.67 3.00 -12.24
N ALA A 594 -54.83 3.19 -11.21
CA ALA A 594 -54.85 4.33 -10.28
C ALA A 594 -55.51 4.28 -8.88
N GLN A 595 -54.70 4.78 -7.93
CA GLN A 595 -54.99 5.50 -6.68
C GLN A 595 -55.33 4.74 -5.37
N ALA A 596 -54.94 5.39 -4.27
CA ALA A 596 -54.83 4.87 -2.91
C ALA A 596 -55.58 5.74 -1.90
N ILE A 597 -55.82 5.20 -0.70
CA ILE A 597 -56.07 5.85 0.61
C ILE A 597 -55.74 4.75 1.65
N THR A 598 -54.91 4.85 2.71
CA THR A 598 -54.66 5.82 3.81
C THR A 598 -55.67 5.83 4.97
N VAL A 599 -55.22 6.28 6.16
CA VAL A 599 -55.86 6.23 7.51
C VAL A 599 -55.76 4.86 8.22
N GLY A 600 -55.28 4.70 9.46
CA GLY A 600 -54.45 5.59 10.32
C GLY A 600 -55.00 5.87 11.74
N VAL A 601 -54.09 6.12 12.72
CA VAL A 601 -54.33 6.74 14.07
C VAL A 601 -55.01 5.80 15.10
N GLU A 602 -54.81 5.76 16.44
CA GLU A 602 -54.05 6.45 17.53
C GLU A 602 -53.57 5.35 18.55
N SER A 603 -52.51 5.33 19.37
CA SER A 603 -51.76 6.23 20.29
C SER A 603 -52.12 6.15 21.82
N ALA A 604 -51.09 6.20 22.70
CA ALA A 604 -51.06 6.68 24.13
C ALA A 604 -50.72 5.74 25.35
N THR A 605 -49.46 5.84 25.83
CA THR A 605 -48.97 6.05 27.25
C THR A 605 -49.32 5.20 28.51
N ALA A 606 -48.27 4.55 29.07
CA ALA A 606 -47.67 4.67 30.44
C ALA A 606 -48.32 4.19 31.79
N GLY A 607 -47.53 3.44 32.62
CA GLY A 607 -47.32 3.73 34.07
C GLY A 607 -47.56 2.67 35.18
N SER A 608 -46.49 2.21 35.89
CA SER A 608 -46.40 1.71 37.32
C SER A 608 -47.27 0.53 37.85
N SER A 609 -47.03 -0.15 39.01
CA SER A 609 -45.85 -0.52 39.86
C SER A 609 -46.28 -1.37 41.12
N VAL A 610 -45.35 -1.89 41.97
CA VAL A 610 -45.54 -2.33 43.42
C VAL A 610 -46.33 -3.67 43.65
N THR A 611 -46.13 -4.63 44.62
CA THR A 611 -45.19 -5.05 45.73
C THR A 611 -45.38 -6.59 45.99
N VAL A 612 -44.52 -7.46 46.59
CA VAL A 612 -43.75 -7.59 47.88
C VAL A 612 -44.63 -7.95 49.12
N PRO A 613 -44.41 -9.10 49.85
CA PRO A 613 -43.52 -9.22 51.05
C PRO A 613 -42.87 -10.63 51.31
N ALA A 614 -42.00 -10.93 52.30
CA ALA A 614 -40.96 -10.17 53.06
C ALA A 614 -40.07 -11.08 53.99
N THR A 615 -38.77 -10.72 54.16
CA THR A 615 -37.75 -10.84 55.28
C THR A 615 -37.86 -11.84 56.49
N PRO A 616 -36.87 -11.95 57.42
CA PRO A 616 -35.53 -11.30 57.62
C PRO A 616 -34.35 -12.33 57.57
N THR A 617 -33.13 -12.27 58.16
CA THR A 617 -32.30 -11.46 59.12
C THR A 617 -30.80 -11.84 58.88
N ASP A 618 -29.70 -11.22 59.37
CA ASP A 618 -29.31 -9.83 59.77
C ASP A 618 -27.82 -9.84 60.31
N LEU A 619 -27.25 -8.66 60.63
CA LEU A 619 -26.06 -8.34 61.47
C LEU A 619 -24.60 -8.45 60.97
N SER A 620 -23.80 -7.46 61.43
CA SER A 620 -22.32 -7.34 61.49
C SER A 620 -21.96 -6.62 62.82
N PRO A 621 -20.69 -6.52 63.29
CA PRO A 621 -19.88 -5.31 63.03
C PRO A 621 -18.33 -5.53 63.07
N ALA A 622 -17.53 -4.46 63.26
CA ALA A 622 -16.06 -4.40 63.06
C ALA A 622 -15.23 -3.84 64.25
N THR A 623 -13.90 -4.02 64.23
CA THR A 623 -12.79 -3.20 64.85
C THR A 623 -11.43 -3.72 64.28
N ALA A 624 -10.39 -2.91 63.94
CA ALA A 624 -9.39 -2.19 64.77
C ALA A 624 -8.53 -3.11 65.69
N SER A 625 -7.19 -2.96 65.87
CA SER A 625 -6.15 -2.05 65.33
C SER A 625 -4.73 -2.71 65.39
N GLU A 626 -3.71 -2.25 64.64
CA GLU A 626 -2.50 -1.47 65.08
C GLU A 626 -1.17 -2.29 65.10
N ASP A 627 -0.04 -1.54 65.07
CA ASP A 627 1.35 -1.87 65.50
C ASP A 627 2.12 -3.04 64.81
N GLU A 628 3.23 -2.75 64.08
CA GLU A 628 4.64 -2.60 64.54
C GLU A 628 5.38 -3.95 64.79
N SER A 629 6.71 -4.06 64.71
CA SER A 629 7.76 -3.34 63.96
C SER A 629 9.06 -4.17 64.05
N ASN A 630 9.96 -4.09 63.06
CA ASN A 630 11.43 -4.13 63.23
C ASN A 630 12.19 -4.01 61.90
N ALA A 631 13.50 -3.75 61.99
CA ALA A 631 14.37 -3.38 60.86
C ALA A 631 15.78 -4.00 60.96
N LEU A 632 16.71 -3.50 60.14
CA LEU A 632 18.17 -3.75 60.13
C LEU A 632 18.64 -5.06 59.44
N ALA A 633 19.79 -5.13 58.75
CA ALA A 633 20.67 -4.08 58.19
C ALA A 633 21.76 -4.70 57.27
N GLU A 634 22.62 -3.81 56.72
CA GLU A 634 24.01 -3.99 56.26
C GLU A 634 24.30 -4.33 54.77
N ASP A 635 25.53 -3.95 54.39
CA ASP A 635 26.01 -3.71 53.02
C ASP A 635 26.68 -4.92 52.34
N ALA A 636 26.66 -4.90 51.00
CA ALA A 636 27.86 -5.20 50.22
C ALA A 636 27.78 -4.57 48.81
N THR A 637 28.78 -3.78 48.43
CA THR A 637 29.00 -3.38 47.02
C THR A 637 30.13 -4.20 46.41
N ILE A 638 29.99 -4.60 45.13
CA ILE A 638 31.03 -4.54 44.06
C ILE A 638 30.51 -5.18 42.76
N THR A 639 31.06 -4.76 41.62
CA THR A 639 30.59 -5.01 40.25
C THR A 639 31.14 -6.28 39.59
N ALA A 640 30.31 -6.96 38.80
CA ALA A 640 30.71 -7.79 37.67
C ALA A 640 29.60 -7.82 36.59
N SER A 641 29.95 -8.26 35.37
CA SER A 641 29.06 -8.37 34.20
C SER A 641 29.44 -9.63 33.40
N PRO A 642 28.81 -9.90 32.24
CA PRO A 642 27.39 -10.12 31.99
C PRO A 642 27.12 -11.62 31.72
N ALA A 643 25.91 -12.11 31.98
CA ALA A 643 25.56 -13.52 31.72
C ALA A 643 24.21 -13.66 31.01
N GLU A 644 24.10 -14.69 30.18
CA GLU A 644 22.90 -15.04 29.42
C GLU A 644 21.74 -15.47 30.31
N PHE A 645 20.51 -15.33 29.82
CA PHE A 645 19.39 -16.13 30.30
C PHE A 645 18.69 -16.77 29.10
N ASP A 646 18.91 -18.07 28.94
CA ASP A 646 18.27 -18.89 27.92
C ASP A 646 16.75 -18.98 28.18
N SER A 647 15.96 -19.25 27.15
CA SER A 647 14.49 -19.33 27.24
C SER A 647 13.96 -20.41 26.30
N PRO A 648 13.18 -21.38 26.81
CA PRO A 648 13.02 -22.67 26.17
C PRO A 648 12.24 -22.61 24.85
N GLN A 649 12.76 -23.31 23.84
CA GLN A 649 12.04 -23.55 22.59
C GLN A 649 10.82 -24.47 22.83
N PRO A 650 9.64 -24.13 22.30
CA PRO A 650 8.58 -25.12 22.07
C PRO A 650 9.04 -26.11 20.98
N ALA A 651 8.91 -27.42 21.24
CA ALA A 651 9.28 -28.45 20.28
C ALA A 651 8.29 -28.54 19.10
N ALA A 652 8.79 -28.87 17.91
CA ALA A 652 7.96 -29.04 16.72
C ALA A 652 7.23 -30.39 16.70
N THR A 653 5.94 -30.38 16.37
CA THR A 653 5.11 -31.57 16.17
C THR A 653 4.45 -31.58 14.79
N SER A 654 5.21 -32.03 13.78
CA SER A 654 4.68 -32.33 12.46
C SER A 654 4.02 -33.72 12.42
N ARG A 655 2.71 -33.77 12.17
CA ARG A 655 1.95 -34.92 11.61
C ARG A 655 0.56 -34.40 11.22
N SER A 656 0.31 -34.05 9.96
CA SER A 656 0.11 -34.90 8.77
C SER A 656 -1.25 -35.60 8.78
N ALA A 657 -2.10 -35.24 7.82
CA ALA A 657 -3.31 -36.00 7.50
C ALA A 657 -2.91 -37.24 6.69
N ASP A 658 -2.84 -38.39 7.34
CA ASP A 658 -2.83 -39.71 6.72
C ASP A 658 -3.55 -40.67 7.67
N LEU A 659 -4.77 -41.08 7.31
CA LEU A 659 -5.60 -42.01 8.06
C LEU A 659 -6.17 -43.06 7.11
N LEU A 660 -5.52 -44.22 7.02
CA LEU A 660 -6.18 -45.52 6.80
C LEU A 660 -5.22 -46.71 7.05
N SER A 661 -4.80 -46.92 8.30
CA SER A 661 -4.46 -48.28 8.78
C SER A 661 -4.56 -48.37 10.32
N MET A 662 -5.28 -49.36 10.81
CA MET A 662 -5.29 -49.75 12.23
C MET A 662 -4.40 -50.99 12.43
N PRO A 663 -3.64 -51.09 13.53
CA PRO A 663 -2.71 -52.20 13.75
C PRO A 663 -3.40 -53.45 14.33
N ALA A 664 -2.84 -54.61 14.04
CA ALA A 664 -3.09 -55.86 14.77
C ALA A 664 -1.77 -56.40 15.37
N SER A 665 -1.86 -57.09 16.50
CA SER A 665 -0.72 -57.54 17.32
C SER A 665 0.02 -58.75 16.74
N THR A 666 1.33 -58.81 16.95
CA THR A 666 2.19 -59.96 16.63
C THR A 666 2.09 -61.09 17.66
N ALA A 667 1.74 -62.30 17.23
CA ALA A 667 2.03 -63.55 17.96
C ALA A 667 1.96 -64.81 17.04
N ASP A 668 3.15 -65.34 16.69
CA ASP A 668 3.50 -66.75 16.36
C ASP A 668 2.77 -67.61 15.28
N VAL A 669 3.49 -68.68 14.92
CA VAL A 669 3.07 -69.92 14.20
C VAL A 669 2.94 -69.91 12.66
N ALA A 670 4.10 -70.06 12.01
CA ALA A 670 4.48 -71.15 11.07
C ALA A 670 3.61 -71.60 9.86
N GLN A 671 4.34 -71.82 8.75
CA GLN A 671 4.16 -72.80 7.65
C GLN A 671 3.21 -72.58 6.45
N SER A 672 3.67 -73.19 5.34
CA SER A 672 2.99 -73.50 4.06
C SER A 672 3.02 -72.45 2.94
N ALA A 673 2.99 -72.94 1.70
CA ALA A 673 3.18 -72.18 0.46
C ALA A 673 2.29 -72.68 -0.69
N THR A 674 1.90 -71.77 -1.59
CA THR A 674 1.59 -71.97 -3.03
C THR A 674 1.31 -70.57 -3.62
N GLU A 675 2.06 -70.09 -4.61
CA GLU A 675 1.80 -70.23 -6.05
C GLU A 675 0.42 -69.74 -6.53
N SER A 676 0.35 -68.56 -7.17
CA SER A 676 -0.05 -68.44 -8.59
C SER A 676 -0.01 -67.01 -9.15
N GLN A 677 0.27 -66.95 -10.45
CA GLN A 677 0.70 -65.80 -11.24
C GLN A 677 -0.40 -64.79 -11.62
N LYS A 678 -0.02 -63.50 -11.59
CA LYS A 678 -0.03 -62.55 -12.75
C LYS A 678 -1.37 -62.17 -13.42
N MET A 679 -1.81 -60.94 -13.19
CA MET A 679 -1.99 -59.93 -14.25
C MET A 679 -1.88 -58.52 -13.66
N GLU A 680 -1.14 -57.65 -14.34
CA GLU A 680 -1.00 -56.23 -14.00
C GLU A 680 -1.64 -55.42 -15.14
N GLU A 681 -2.55 -54.50 -14.80
CA GLU A 681 -2.99 -53.43 -15.69
C GLU A 681 -2.50 -52.11 -15.08
N GLU A 682 -1.58 -51.43 -15.78
CA GLU A 682 -1.01 -50.16 -15.33
C GLU A 682 -1.93 -49.00 -15.74
N GLU A 683 -2.73 -48.47 -14.80
CA GLU A 683 -3.35 -47.15 -14.98
C GLU A 683 -2.28 -46.06 -14.82
N GLU A 684 -1.68 -45.64 -15.94
CA GLU A 684 -0.72 -44.54 -15.99
C GLU A 684 -1.41 -43.20 -15.63
N VAL A 685 -1.16 -42.70 -14.42
CA VAL A 685 -1.74 -41.42 -13.95
C VAL A 685 -1.07 -40.24 -14.64
N VAL A 686 -1.57 -39.89 -15.82
CA VAL A 686 -1.09 -38.76 -16.63
C VAL A 686 -1.38 -37.42 -15.93
N SER A 687 -0.37 -36.90 -15.22
CA SER A 687 -0.42 -35.53 -14.69
C SER A 687 -0.45 -34.50 -15.83
N PRO A 688 -1.27 -33.43 -15.76
CA PRO A 688 -1.39 -32.47 -16.86
C PRO A 688 -0.12 -31.65 -17.06
N THR A 689 0.52 -31.80 -18.22
CA THR A 689 1.70 -31.01 -18.60
C THR A 689 1.31 -29.59 -18.99
N SER A 690 1.36 -28.63 -18.06
CA SER A 690 1.20 -27.21 -18.37
C SER A 690 2.26 -26.73 -19.36
N SER A 691 1.90 -25.78 -20.23
CA SER A 691 2.75 -25.41 -21.35
C SER A 691 3.96 -24.59 -20.87
N SER A 692 5.14 -24.91 -21.39
CA SER A 692 6.43 -24.46 -20.82
C SER A 692 6.73 -22.96 -20.93
N MET A 693 5.77 -22.14 -21.36
CA MET A 693 5.91 -20.70 -21.59
C MET A 693 4.78 -19.83 -21.01
N GLU A 694 3.77 -20.37 -20.33
CA GLU A 694 2.66 -19.58 -19.74
C GLU A 694 3.13 -18.43 -18.83
N PHE A 695 4.25 -18.62 -18.10
CA PHE A 695 4.82 -17.60 -17.22
C PHE A 695 5.68 -16.53 -17.95
N LEU A 696 6.01 -16.73 -19.23
CA LEU A 696 6.89 -15.84 -20.00
C LEU A 696 6.39 -14.37 -20.08
N PRO A 697 5.09 -14.08 -20.29
CA PRO A 697 4.60 -12.70 -20.34
C PRO A 697 4.77 -11.96 -19.01
N LEU A 698 4.47 -12.64 -17.88
CA LEU A 698 4.61 -12.06 -16.54
C LEU A 698 6.08 -11.74 -16.26
N MET A 699 6.97 -12.71 -16.49
CA MET A 699 8.42 -12.52 -16.35
C MET A 699 8.94 -11.36 -17.20
N MET A 700 8.48 -11.24 -18.46
CA MET A 700 8.88 -10.14 -19.35
C MET A 700 8.41 -8.77 -18.84
N VAL A 701 7.18 -8.65 -18.32
CA VAL A 701 6.69 -7.41 -17.71
C VAL A 701 7.51 -7.04 -16.47
N SER A 702 7.71 -7.98 -15.55
CA SER A 702 8.50 -7.76 -14.33
C SER A 702 9.91 -7.27 -14.65
N VAL A 703 10.64 -8.00 -15.51
CA VAL A 703 12.03 -7.69 -15.89
C VAL A 703 12.14 -6.36 -16.63
N TYR A 704 11.21 -6.06 -17.55
CA TYR A 704 11.23 -4.80 -18.28
C TYR A 704 10.97 -3.61 -17.36
N CYS A 705 9.97 -3.72 -16.48
CA CYS A 705 9.67 -2.69 -15.50
C CYS A 705 10.81 -2.49 -14.48
N SER A 706 11.47 -3.56 -14.01
CA SER A 706 12.63 -3.46 -13.10
C SER A 706 13.70 -2.52 -13.63
N ILE A 707 14.03 -2.60 -14.92
CA ILE A 707 15.04 -1.74 -15.56
C ILE A 707 14.66 -0.26 -15.41
N GLY A 708 13.38 0.08 -15.64
CA GLY A 708 12.88 1.45 -15.48
C GLY A 708 12.82 1.93 -14.03
N VAL A 709 12.38 1.08 -13.09
CA VAL A 709 12.31 1.44 -11.65
C VAL A 709 13.72 1.63 -11.08
N ILE A 710 14.67 0.77 -11.43
CA ILE A 710 16.08 0.90 -11.01
C ILE A 710 16.72 2.14 -11.65
N TRP A 711 16.49 2.41 -12.93
CA TRP A 711 16.98 3.64 -13.56
C TRP A 711 16.38 4.90 -12.93
N ALA A 712 15.07 4.90 -12.63
CA ALA A 712 14.41 5.99 -11.94
C ALA A 712 14.98 6.21 -10.52
N TRP A 713 15.26 5.13 -9.78
CA TRP A 713 15.91 5.20 -8.47
C TRP A 713 17.35 5.74 -8.53
N LEU A 714 18.18 5.26 -9.46
CA LEU A 714 19.54 5.76 -9.65
C LEU A 714 19.52 7.25 -10.01
N ARG A 715 18.61 7.64 -10.91
CA ARG A 715 18.41 9.03 -11.34
C ARG A 715 17.91 9.92 -10.19
N ALA A 716 16.92 9.48 -9.41
CA ALA A 716 16.45 10.18 -8.22
C ALA A 716 17.55 10.30 -7.15
N SER A 717 18.34 9.25 -6.94
CA SER A 717 19.47 9.24 -5.99
C SER A 717 20.56 10.23 -6.41
N ALA A 718 20.90 10.26 -7.70
CA ALA A 718 21.87 11.21 -8.24
C ALA A 718 21.37 12.65 -8.14
N LEU A 719 20.10 12.92 -8.45
CA LEU A 719 19.49 14.25 -8.29
C LEU A 719 19.53 14.71 -6.83
N TYR A 720 19.03 13.88 -5.91
CA TYR A 720 18.99 14.21 -4.49
C TYR A 720 20.41 14.42 -3.93
N LEU A 721 21.33 13.49 -4.15
CA LEU A 721 22.68 13.58 -3.55
C LEU A 721 23.53 14.70 -4.18
N VAL A 722 23.47 14.90 -5.50
CA VAL A 722 24.43 15.74 -6.25
C VAL A 722 23.87 17.12 -6.66
N SER A 723 22.55 17.29 -6.83
CA SER A 723 21.98 18.56 -7.33
C SER A 723 21.25 19.42 -6.28
N GLU A 724 20.97 18.86 -5.10
CA GLU A 724 20.32 19.57 -3.98
C GLU A 724 21.34 19.85 -2.85
N SER A 725 22.56 20.29 -3.19
CA SER A 725 23.70 20.46 -2.26
C SER A 725 24.12 21.93 -2.10
#